data_AF-A0A4U8YR19-F1
#
_entry.id   AF-A0A4U8YR19-F1
#
_cell.length_a   1.000
_cell.length_b   1.000
_cell.length_c   1.000
_cell.angle_alpha   90.00
_cell.angle_beta   90.00
_cell.angle_gamma   90.00
#
_symmetry.space_group_name_H-M   'P 1'
#
loop_
_entity.id
_entity.type
_entity.pdbx_description
1 polymer ?
#
loop_
_entity_poly.entity_id
_entity_poly.type
_entity_poly.pdbx_seq_one_letter_code
_entity_poly.pdbx_strand_id
1 'polypeptide(L)'
;MNPFSRLFFLTTCFLFIFFSLSSASPVPDTGQSLCYDDAGNEIDCAGSGQDGSESINPMSYEKLDDEGYVLSPEATTWAAVRDKVTGLVWEVKSDANKKLKYFWGAAPSESSDLYVDDFLQTLNTKQYAGCNDWRMPTIYELAALGSHIDDDTEDIVKTDTDYFPNTNLDTFYWSSSPYISEFPSVGAFDFRKFLTACGFTHDITYPGIGLIPGSKQALCFRAVSGMPQEGIARFHQNQGEFTVTDTETGLMWELESADKYATGTFDWDGALEYCNTLTLDGYQDWRLPTMKEILSIINCNATENYLYSEIFKNTKAGQTDQYWTSTFSKMPAPNETKAPLCISFHNYGIYSGKRGLHAIAVRGGQTVIDGNLLMTSPAQGECLEAGNMKRIIWNKGEQALQGNISISLSTDGGKSYEFIIQNTENDGEYLWNIPPELNSVNCMLKLTPLEQSQAYKGTTQGLFKVGPLLGIQVGEPTGKTHEDGSSATFPVRLKTQPDGTVVLSIESDNPLEGIVSQGNTLTFEPDDYGQPQLVMFEGIDDDIADGSVAYHACITVDQGLTSDETGYKNCDPILLSLVNGDDDTASLVASQISNVVLENGPPESFTVRITSKPTHPVIVTLNTPYPDECHFSPTSLTFNPATWNATQTVTVTALADNSPDNDMTFDIELKIDKEKTFDTSGYTGLQPVKVPVTTINTDPGIRLTHHITGIPHCHKISESGLTSSFSAKLILPPDNTVVVDIACSDPSEGRVSPQQLTFTPTNWEMNQLVTIIGVDDKEIDKEQEFQIEVSVNASATRDATGYKKVTPLVIQPVRNADDNDWENIGMAVSDISGTVTENGGSATFHVALATVPNGDVIVDVTSSNEAEASVSPATLVFAPETWNEKKTVTVTGVPDSKEDGEKEVTVQLSVNGASSDTTGYKDTAATKVPFKSSDAPSSSDNVSKSPEAQGQDTGGGCFIQSLHHGLP
;
A
#
# COMPACT_ATOMS: atom_id res chain seq x y z
N MET A 1 -102.94 8.99 1.63
CA MET A 1 -102.32 9.75 0.52
C MET A 1 -101.60 10.97 1.09
N ASN A 2 -100.26 10.90 1.23
CA ASN A 2 -99.31 11.83 0.61
C ASN A 2 -97.89 11.19 0.77
N PRO A 3 -97.07 11.06 -0.29
CA PRO A 3 -95.93 10.16 -0.29
C PRO A 3 -94.61 10.93 -0.17
N PHE A 4 -94.13 11.21 1.04
CA PHE A 4 -92.74 11.67 1.27
C PHE A 4 -92.18 11.20 2.61
N SER A 5 -92.46 9.93 2.93
CA SER A 5 -91.94 9.16 4.09
C SER A 5 -90.71 8.30 3.72
N ARG A 6 -89.81 8.77 2.84
CA ARG A 6 -88.67 7.95 2.36
C ARG A 6 -87.33 8.68 2.14
N LEU A 7 -87.08 9.85 2.73
CA LEU A 7 -85.83 10.56 2.47
C LEU A 7 -85.16 11.28 3.66
N PHE A 8 -85.33 10.81 4.90
CA PHE A 8 -84.50 11.28 6.03
C PHE A 8 -84.26 10.21 7.12
N PHE A 9 -84.27 8.92 6.72
CA PHE A 9 -84.02 7.77 7.60
C PHE A 9 -83.01 6.78 6.99
N LEU A 10 -82.12 7.27 6.11
CA LEU A 10 -81.19 6.44 5.35
C LEU A 10 -79.97 7.25 4.85
N THR A 11 -79.25 7.90 5.76
CA THR A 11 -77.86 8.39 5.50
C THR A 11 -77.18 8.81 6.81
N THR A 12 -76.80 7.83 7.62
CA THR A 12 -75.54 7.79 8.41
C THR A 12 -75.38 6.39 9.04
N CYS A 13 -75.80 5.35 8.31
CA CYS A 13 -75.13 4.05 8.36
C CYS A 13 -73.95 4.15 7.39
N PHE A 14 -72.86 4.78 7.83
CA PHE A 14 -71.57 4.65 7.18
C PHE A 14 -70.59 4.22 8.26
N LEU A 15 -70.35 2.91 8.28
CA LEU A 15 -69.11 2.29 8.68
C LEU A 15 -68.52 2.85 9.98
N PHE A 16 -68.97 2.31 11.12
CA PHE A 16 -68.00 1.94 12.16
C PHE A 16 -67.14 0.82 11.55
N ILE A 17 -66.24 1.18 10.64
CA ILE A 17 -64.99 0.44 10.53
C ILE A 17 -64.33 0.73 11.86
N PHE A 18 -64.43 -0.21 12.80
CA PHE A 18 -63.34 -0.40 13.73
C PHE A 18 -62.13 -0.65 12.83
N PHE A 19 -61.40 0.41 12.50
CA PHE A 19 -60.00 0.22 12.19
C PHE A 19 -59.48 -0.36 13.48
N SER A 20 -59.14 -1.65 13.47
CA SER A 20 -58.21 -2.22 14.42
C SER A 20 -56.93 -1.39 14.27
N LEU A 21 -56.87 -0.29 15.02
CA LEU A 21 -55.64 0.42 15.26
C LEU A 21 -54.67 -0.64 15.75
N SER A 22 -53.52 -0.76 15.06
CA SER A 22 -52.43 -1.60 15.50
C SER A 22 -52.07 -1.19 16.93
N SER A 23 -52.60 -1.96 17.89
CA SER A 23 -52.23 -1.86 19.29
C SER A 23 -50.88 -2.52 19.35
N ALA A 24 -49.83 -1.71 19.47
CA ALA A 24 -48.51 -2.24 19.76
C ALA A 24 -48.57 -3.04 21.06
N SER A 25 -47.79 -4.11 21.09
CA SER A 25 -47.93 -5.25 21.98
C SER A 25 -46.56 -5.56 22.60
N PRO A 26 -46.16 -4.80 23.63
CA PRO A 26 -44.93 -5.04 24.39
C PRO A 26 -44.78 -6.49 24.85
N VAL A 27 -43.54 -6.92 25.03
CA VAL A 27 -43.22 -8.24 25.56
C VAL A 27 -43.38 -8.22 27.09
N PRO A 28 -44.23 -9.06 27.70
CA PRO A 28 -44.30 -9.19 29.16
C PRO A 28 -43.01 -9.73 29.74
N ASP A 29 -42.63 -9.24 30.92
CA ASP A 29 -41.50 -9.78 31.69
C ASP A 29 -41.69 -11.28 31.95
N THR A 30 -40.59 -12.02 32.11
CA THR A 30 -40.68 -13.43 32.46
C THR A 30 -41.25 -13.62 33.86
N GLY A 31 -41.05 -12.67 34.76
CA GLY A 31 -41.40 -12.79 36.18
C GLY A 31 -40.30 -13.42 37.03
N GLN A 32 -39.10 -13.66 36.46
CA GLN A 32 -37.91 -13.99 37.25
C GLN A 32 -37.57 -12.78 38.14
N SER A 33 -37.27 -13.02 39.41
CA SER A 33 -37.02 -11.97 40.40
C SER A 33 -35.68 -12.11 41.14
N LEU A 34 -35.00 -13.25 40.94
CA LEU A 34 -33.69 -13.54 41.52
C LEU A 34 -32.63 -13.68 40.43
N CYS A 35 -31.38 -13.46 40.80
CA CYS A 35 -30.21 -13.57 39.93
C CYS A 35 -29.25 -14.63 40.48
N TYR A 36 -28.45 -15.23 39.60
CA TYR A 36 -27.65 -16.40 39.92
C TYR A 36 -26.22 -16.32 39.38
N ASP A 37 -25.27 -16.93 40.09
CA ASP A 37 -23.95 -17.22 39.55
C ASP A 37 -23.98 -18.45 38.63
N ASP A 38 -22.86 -18.70 37.95
CA ASP A 38 -22.61 -19.87 37.10
C ASP A 38 -22.80 -21.23 37.81
N ALA A 39 -22.76 -21.25 39.14
CA ALA A 39 -22.99 -22.44 39.97
C ALA A 39 -24.45 -22.59 40.42
N GLY A 40 -25.32 -21.64 40.07
CA GLY A 40 -26.74 -21.59 40.44
C GLY A 40 -26.99 -21.15 41.88
N ASN A 41 -26.03 -20.46 42.51
CA ASN A 41 -26.23 -19.79 43.79
C ASN A 41 -26.83 -18.40 43.54
N GLU A 42 -27.71 -17.97 44.43
CA GLU A 42 -28.33 -16.65 44.37
C GLU A 42 -27.29 -15.54 44.61
N ILE A 43 -27.33 -14.51 43.77
CA ILE A 43 -26.51 -13.29 43.86
C ILE A 43 -27.42 -12.05 43.88
N ASP A 44 -26.83 -10.90 44.22
CA ASP A 44 -27.54 -9.62 44.05
C ASP A 44 -27.82 -9.37 42.57
N CYS A 45 -29.03 -8.91 42.28
CA CYS A 45 -29.44 -8.55 40.92
C CYS A 45 -28.90 -7.19 40.49
N ALA A 46 -28.54 -6.30 41.42
CA ALA A 46 -28.04 -4.99 41.07
C ALA A 46 -26.80 -5.08 40.16
N GLY A 47 -26.92 -4.60 38.91
CA GLY A 47 -25.83 -4.58 37.94
C GLY A 47 -25.48 -5.93 37.30
N SER A 48 -26.25 -7.00 37.53
CA SER A 48 -25.99 -8.31 36.93
C SER A 48 -26.41 -8.39 35.45
N GLY A 49 -27.36 -7.54 35.02
CA GLY A 49 -27.98 -7.58 33.70
C GLY A 49 -28.74 -8.87 33.39
N GLN A 50 -29.01 -9.68 34.42
CA GLN A 50 -29.84 -10.87 34.32
C GLN A 50 -31.32 -10.51 34.35
N ASP A 51 -32.19 -11.43 33.94
CA ASP A 51 -33.64 -11.24 33.89
C ASP A 51 -34.21 -10.75 35.23
N GLY A 52 -33.74 -11.30 36.37
CA GLY A 52 -34.15 -10.84 37.71
C GLY A 52 -33.77 -9.40 38.06
N SER A 53 -32.81 -8.80 37.34
CA SER A 53 -32.41 -7.40 37.50
C SER A 53 -33.29 -6.42 36.73
N GLU A 54 -34.03 -6.93 35.75
CA GLU A 54 -34.83 -6.16 34.82
C GLU A 54 -36.32 -6.37 35.10
N SER A 55 -37.05 -5.29 35.31
CA SER A 55 -38.51 -5.34 35.28
C SER A 55 -38.96 -4.19 34.39
N ILE A 56 -39.40 -4.52 33.18
CA ILE A 56 -39.66 -3.53 32.12
C ILE A 56 -41.17 -3.46 31.87
N ASN A 57 -41.78 -4.62 31.67
CA ASN A 57 -43.21 -4.81 31.46
C ASN A 57 -43.74 -5.91 32.40
N PRO A 58 -43.87 -5.64 33.72
CA PRO A 58 -44.37 -6.63 34.67
C PRO A 58 -45.70 -7.22 34.17
N MET A 59 -45.83 -8.54 34.20
CA MET A 59 -47.08 -9.21 33.82
C MET A 59 -48.25 -8.60 34.59
N SER A 60 -49.24 -8.10 33.85
CA SER A 60 -50.35 -7.36 34.42
C SER A 60 -51.65 -7.68 33.71
N TYR A 61 -52.66 -8.05 34.49
CA TYR A 61 -53.93 -8.56 33.99
C TYR A 61 -55.11 -7.79 34.59
N GLU A 62 -56.19 -7.67 33.82
CA GLU A 62 -57.49 -7.21 34.31
C GLU A 62 -58.63 -8.15 33.90
N LYS A 63 -59.60 -8.30 34.79
CA LYS A 63 -60.76 -9.17 34.62
C LYS A 63 -61.82 -8.43 33.79
N LEU A 64 -62.40 -9.10 32.79
CA LEU A 64 -63.49 -8.56 31.97
C LEU A 64 -64.79 -9.34 32.18
N ASP A 65 -65.93 -8.66 32.11
CA ASP A 65 -67.23 -9.32 31.96
C ASP A 65 -67.49 -9.79 30.52
N ASP A 66 -68.67 -10.38 30.28
CA ASP A 66 -69.06 -10.93 28.97
C ASP A 66 -69.37 -9.86 27.93
N GLU A 67 -69.51 -8.60 28.34
CA GLU A 67 -69.68 -7.42 27.48
C GLU A 67 -68.34 -6.70 27.20
N GLY A 68 -67.27 -7.06 27.91
CA GLY A 68 -65.91 -6.53 27.72
C GLY A 68 -65.53 -5.37 28.64
N TYR A 69 -66.32 -5.11 29.68
CA TYR A 69 -66.01 -4.07 30.67
C TYR A 69 -65.06 -4.59 31.75
N VAL A 70 -64.18 -3.69 32.23
CA VAL A 70 -63.22 -4.00 33.30
C VAL A 70 -63.95 -4.16 34.63
N LEU A 71 -63.65 -5.26 35.31
CA LEU A 71 -64.16 -5.62 36.63
C LEU A 71 -63.19 -5.23 37.74
N SER A 72 -63.71 -5.18 38.98
CA SER A 72 -62.88 -5.05 40.17
C SER A 72 -61.86 -6.21 40.26
N PRO A 73 -60.62 -5.97 40.71
CA PRO A 73 -59.64 -7.04 40.98
C PRO A 73 -60.18 -8.12 41.92
N GLU A 74 -61.05 -7.74 42.86
CA GLU A 74 -61.69 -8.63 43.85
C GLU A 74 -62.83 -9.48 43.25
N ALA A 75 -63.16 -9.32 41.97
CA ALA A 75 -64.20 -10.12 41.32
C ALA A 75 -63.87 -11.61 41.37
N THR A 76 -64.85 -12.41 41.81
CA THR A 76 -64.72 -13.87 41.95
C THR A 76 -65.11 -14.63 40.69
N THR A 77 -65.72 -13.96 39.71
CA THR A 77 -66.09 -14.52 38.40
C THR A 77 -65.88 -13.47 37.31
N TRP A 78 -65.37 -13.89 36.14
CA TRP A 78 -65.14 -13.05 34.97
C TRP A 78 -65.20 -13.91 33.70
N ALA A 79 -65.45 -13.28 32.55
CA ALA A 79 -65.62 -13.95 31.27
C ALA A 79 -64.29 -14.09 30.50
N ALA A 80 -63.48 -13.04 30.52
CA ALA A 80 -62.19 -12.99 29.84
C ALA A 80 -61.15 -12.22 30.67
N VAL A 81 -59.89 -12.35 30.31
CA VAL A 81 -58.79 -11.57 30.90
C VAL A 81 -58.16 -10.74 29.82
N ARG A 82 -57.99 -9.44 30.06
CA ARG A 82 -57.12 -8.61 29.22
C ARG A 82 -55.73 -8.58 29.83
N ASP A 83 -54.75 -8.94 29.02
CA ASP A 83 -53.35 -8.67 29.30
C ASP A 83 -53.08 -7.18 29.02
N LYS A 84 -52.71 -6.45 30.07
CA LYS A 84 -52.50 -5.00 30.01
C LYS A 84 -51.17 -4.64 29.37
N VAL A 85 -50.27 -5.61 29.23
CA VAL A 85 -48.99 -5.47 28.54
C VAL A 85 -49.19 -5.68 27.05
N THR A 86 -49.67 -6.85 26.63
CA THR A 86 -49.81 -7.17 25.19
C THR A 86 -51.05 -6.56 24.55
N GLY A 87 -52.04 -6.17 25.34
CA GLY A 87 -53.37 -5.75 24.87
C GLY A 87 -54.27 -6.91 24.46
N LEU A 88 -53.78 -8.15 24.47
CA LEU A 88 -54.52 -9.34 24.07
C LEU A 88 -55.62 -9.67 25.07
N VAL A 89 -56.75 -10.15 24.57
CA VAL A 89 -57.87 -10.63 25.39
C VAL A 89 -57.95 -12.14 25.29
N TRP A 90 -57.96 -12.80 26.45
CA TRP A 90 -57.84 -14.24 26.58
C TRP A 90 -59.10 -14.87 27.15
N GLU A 91 -59.50 -16.01 26.58
CA GLU A 91 -60.57 -16.85 27.10
C GLU A 91 -60.16 -17.40 28.47
N VAL A 92 -61.09 -17.45 29.44
CA VAL A 92 -60.85 -18.00 30.78
C VAL A 92 -61.38 -19.44 30.88
N LYS A 93 -60.65 -20.32 31.60
CA LYS A 93 -61.07 -21.71 31.81
C LYS A 93 -61.83 -21.85 33.13
N SER A 94 -62.89 -22.65 33.08
CA SER A 94 -63.74 -23.03 34.19
C SER A 94 -63.59 -24.52 34.47
N ASP A 95 -64.10 -24.98 35.63
CA ASP A 95 -64.17 -26.40 35.94
C ASP A 95 -64.89 -27.24 34.87
N ALA A 96 -65.84 -26.62 34.16
CA ALA A 96 -66.61 -27.28 33.11
C ALA A 96 -65.81 -27.48 31.82
N ASN A 97 -64.90 -26.55 31.48
CA ASN A 97 -64.20 -26.56 30.18
C ASN A 97 -62.69 -26.89 30.26
N LYS A 98 -62.09 -26.98 31.45
CA LYS A 98 -60.64 -27.22 31.64
C LYS A 98 -60.09 -28.52 31.06
N LYS A 99 -60.95 -29.52 30.82
CA LYS A 99 -60.60 -30.82 30.22
C LYS A 99 -61.14 -31.00 28.81
N LEU A 100 -61.83 -30.00 28.25
CA LEU A 100 -62.36 -30.10 26.89
C LEU A 100 -61.20 -30.13 25.89
N LYS A 101 -61.37 -30.96 24.87
CA LYS A 101 -60.42 -31.13 23.79
C LYS A 101 -61.13 -30.86 22.47
N TYR A 102 -60.45 -30.13 21.60
CA TYR A 102 -60.97 -29.70 20.29
C TYR A 102 -60.16 -30.37 19.19
N PHE A 103 -60.82 -30.74 18.12
CA PHE A 103 -60.19 -31.10 16.85
C PHE A 103 -59.89 -29.82 16.07
N TRP A 104 -58.83 -29.88 15.26
CA TRP A 104 -58.47 -28.79 14.36
C TRP A 104 -59.52 -28.61 13.25
N GLY A 105 -59.74 -27.35 12.84
CA GLY A 105 -60.59 -26.99 11.71
C GLY A 105 -62.08 -26.89 12.06
N ALA A 106 -62.92 -26.96 11.03
CA ALA A 106 -64.38 -26.91 11.14
C ALA A 106 -65.02 -28.30 11.22
N ALA A 107 -66.13 -28.39 11.93
CA ALA A 107 -66.88 -29.61 12.16
C ALA A 107 -67.45 -30.17 10.84
N PRO A 108 -67.19 -31.45 10.51
CA PRO A 108 -67.95 -32.15 9.49
C PRO A 108 -69.43 -32.19 9.86
N SER A 109 -70.33 -32.18 8.86
CA SER A 109 -71.78 -32.00 9.03
C SER A 109 -72.50 -33.01 9.96
N GLU A 110 -71.84 -34.11 10.34
CA GLU A 110 -72.38 -35.21 11.14
C GLU A 110 -71.57 -35.48 12.43
N SER A 111 -70.57 -34.64 12.77
CA SER A 111 -69.76 -34.83 13.98
C SER A 111 -70.40 -34.17 15.20
N SER A 112 -70.34 -34.86 16.34
CA SER A 112 -70.67 -34.32 17.67
C SER A 112 -69.45 -33.90 18.48
N ASP A 113 -68.26 -33.98 17.89
CA ASP A 113 -67.01 -33.59 18.55
C ASP A 113 -66.86 -32.06 18.55
N LEU A 114 -65.98 -31.54 19.39
CA LEU A 114 -65.67 -30.11 19.45
C LEU A 114 -64.58 -29.77 18.43
N TYR A 115 -64.78 -28.68 17.68
CA TYR A 115 -63.87 -28.19 16.66
C TYR A 115 -63.49 -26.74 16.93
N VAL A 116 -62.23 -26.38 16.64
CA VAL A 116 -61.71 -25.04 16.92
C VAL A 116 -62.49 -23.98 16.14
N ASP A 117 -62.68 -24.16 14.83
CA ASP A 117 -63.26 -23.11 13.98
C ASP A 117 -64.71 -22.80 14.38
N ASP A 118 -65.50 -23.81 14.73
CA ASP A 118 -66.87 -23.65 15.21
C ASP A 118 -66.93 -22.93 16.56
N PHE A 119 -65.98 -23.23 17.46
CA PHE A 119 -65.89 -22.55 18.75
C PHE A 119 -65.49 -21.09 18.58
N LEU A 120 -64.49 -20.78 17.76
CA LEU A 120 -64.09 -19.42 17.42
C LEU A 120 -65.22 -18.65 16.73
N GLN A 121 -65.91 -19.28 15.76
CA GLN A 121 -67.08 -18.69 15.10
C GLN A 121 -68.18 -18.35 16.12
N THR A 122 -68.38 -19.21 17.13
CA THR A 122 -69.34 -18.97 18.20
C THR A 122 -68.96 -17.75 19.05
N LEU A 123 -67.69 -17.63 19.45
CA LEU A 123 -67.19 -16.47 20.22
C LEU A 123 -67.35 -15.17 19.41
N ASN A 124 -66.93 -15.20 18.13
CA ASN A 124 -66.98 -14.04 17.25
C ASN A 124 -68.41 -13.58 16.94
N THR A 125 -69.32 -14.52 16.69
CA THR A 125 -70.74 -14.21 16.43
C THR A 125 -71.41 -13.60 17.66
N LYS A 126 -71.02 -14.03 18.87
CA LYS A 126 -71.55 -13.51 20.13
C LYS A 126 -70.90 -12.21 20.58
N GLN A 127 -69.83 -11.77 19.93
CA GLN A 127 -68.97 -10.69 20.40
C GLN A 127 -68.53 -10.91 21.86
N TYR A 128 -68.11 -12.14 22.18
CA TYR A 128 -67.84 -12.55 23.57
C TYR A 128 -66.75 -11.67 24.20
N ALA A 129 -67.01 -11.16 25.41
CA ALA A 129 -66.17 -10.18 26.13
C ALA A 129 -65.88 -8.91 25.31
N GLY A 130 -66.82 -8.50 24.47
CA GLY A 130 -66.70 -7.32 23.61
C GLY A 130 -65.87 -7.53 22.34
N CYS A 131 -65.32 -8.74 22.12
CA CYS A 131 -64.41 -9.04 21.01
C CYS A 131 -65.08 -9.88 19.91
N ASN A 132 -64.76 -9.60 18.64
CA ASN A 132 -65.31 -10.32 17.47
C ASN A 132 -64.24 -10.89 16.52
N ASP A 133 -63.00 -10.93 16.99
CA ASP A 133 -61.78 -11.33 16.29
C ASP A 133 -61.02 -12.44 17.04
N TRP A 134 -61.73 -13.23 17.86
CA TRP A 134 -61.22 -14.43 18.50
C TRP A 134 -60.60 -15.37 17.47
N ARG A 135 -59.37 -15.77 17.77
CA ARG A 135 -58.52 -16.64 16.97
C ARG A 135 -57.78 -17.64 17.85
N MET A 136 -57.07 -18.54 17.18
CA MET A 136 -56.08 -19.37 17.82
C MET A 136 -54.83 -18.55 18.14
N PRO A 137 -54.23 -18.75 19.33
CA PRO A 137 -52.99 -18.07 19.69
C PRO A 137 -51.79 -18.69 18.97
N THR A 138 -50.76 -17.88 18.76
CA THR A 138 -49.44 -18.37 18.35
C THR A 138 -48.76 -19.09 19.52
N ILE A 139 -47.68 -19.83 19.24
CA ILE A 139 -46.90 -20.48 20.30
C ILE A 139 -46.26 -19.46 21.25
N TYR A 140 -45.83 -18.31 20.73
CA TYR A 140 -45.26 -17.21 21.51
C TYR A 140 -46.30 -16.59 22.45
N GLU A 141 -47.51 -16.34 21.97
CA GLU A 141 -48.59 -15.76 22.80
C GLU A 141 -48.97 -16.69 23.95
N LEU A 142 -48.99 -18.02 23.71
CA LEU A 142 -49.20 -18.99 24.78
C LEU A 142 -48.05 -19.01 25.79
N ALA A 143 -46.80 -18.87 25.35
CA ALA A 143 -45.63 -18.80 26.22
C ALA A 143 -45.61 -17.52 27.07
N ALA A 144 -46.10 -16.40 26.54
CA ALA A 144 -46.14 -15.12 27.23
C ALA A 144 -47.04 -15.10 28.49
N LEU A 145 -48.05 -15.97 28.56
CA LEU A 145 -48.95 -16.13 29.72
C LEU A 145 -48.28 -16.71 30.97
N GLY A 146 -47.09 -17.28 30.81
CA GLY A 146 -46.38 -17.96 31.87
C GLY A 146 -45.43 -17.06 32.65
N SER A 147 -45.44 -17.16 33.98
CA SER A 147 -44.45 -16.57 34.87
C SER A 147 -43.34 -17.56 35.18
N HIS A 148 -42.08 -17.12 35.10
CA HIS A 148 -40.91 -17.87 35.53
C HIS A 148 -40.98 -18.22 37.02
N ILE A 149 -40.33 -19.32 37.41
CA ILE A 149 -40.31 -19.84 38.77
C ILE A 149 -38.87 -19.82 39.31
N ASP A 150 -38.65 -19.08 40.40
CA ASP A 150 -37.35 -18.86 41.06
C ASP A 150 -36.93 -19.97 42.06
N ASP A 151 -37.64 -21.10 42.11
CA ASP A 151 -37.44 -22.16 43.09
C ASP A 151 -36.98 -23.50 42.46
N ASP A 152 -36.63 -24.48 43.31
CA ASP A 152 -36.14 -25.80 42.88
C ASP A 152 -37.31 -26.75 42.49
N THR A 153 -38.42 -26.24 41.95
CA THR A 153 -39.53 -27.10 41.47
C THR A 153 -39.24 -27.73 40.10
N GLU A 154 -39.99 -28.78 39.76
CA GLU A 154 -39.88 -29.48 38.46
C GLU A 154 -40.46 -28.67 37.28
N ASP A 155 -40.93 -27.42 37.49
CA ASP A 155 -41.55 -26.56 36.47
C ASP A 155 -40.73 -25.26 36.29
N ILE A 156 -40.58 -24.76 35.05
CA ILE A 156 -39.91 -23.45 34.78
C ILE A 156 -40.94 -22.31 34.85
N VAL A 157 -42.21 -22.62 34.59
CA VAL A 157 -43.23 -21.62 34.29
C VAL A 157 -44.54 -21.98 34.98
N LYS A 158 -45.17 -21.00 35.66
CA LYS A 158 -46.52 -21.09 36.22
C LYS A 158 -47.46 -20.09 35.57
N THR A 159 -48.72 -20.45 35.38
CA THR A 159 -49.76 -19.47 35.02
C THR A 159 -50.31 -18.78 36.26
N ASP A 160 -50.62 -17.49 36.15
CA ASP A 160 -51.27 -16.75 37.23
C ASP A 160 -52.69 -17.27 37.45
N THR A 161 -52.90 -18.05 38.52
CA THR A 161 -54.18 -18.70 38.80
C THR A 161 -55.28 -17.74 39.25
N ASP A 162 -54.95 -16.52 39.67
CA ASP A 162 -55.93 -15.51 40.08
C ASP A 162 -56.66 -14.89 38.88
N TYR A 163 -56.07 -15.01 37.68
CA TYR A 163 -56.61 -14.54 36.41
C TYR A 163 -56.92 -15.67 35.43
N PHE A 164 -56.07 -16.69 35.40
CA PHE A 164 -56.21 -17.89 34.55
C PHE A 164 -56.45 -19.15 35.36
N PRO A 165 -57.58 -19.24 36.10
CA PRO A 165 -57.91 -20.42 36.87
C PRO A 165 -58.10 -21.61 35.93
N ASN A 166 -57.83 -22.80 36.45
CA ASN A 166 -58.08 -24.06 35.76
C ASN A 166 -57.35 -24.22 34.41
N THR A 167 -56.23 -23.53 34.19
CA THR A 167 -55.30 -23.87 33.11
C THR A 167 -54.74 -25.27 33.39
N ASN A 168 -54.85 -26.18 32.41
CA ASN A 168 -54.37 -27.55 32.57
C ASN A 168 -52.91 -27.62 32.13
N LEU A 169 -51.97 -27.65 33.07
CA LEU A 169 -50.54 -27.59 32.77
C LEU A 169 -49.98 -28.94 32.26
N ASP A 170 -50.65 -30.06 32.54
CA ASP A 170 -50.21 -31.42 32.19
C ASP A 170 -50.57 -31.85 30.75
N THR A 171 -50.87 -30.90 29.86
CA THR A 171 -51.36 -31.21 28.51
C THR A 171 -50.93 -30.19 27.47
N PHE A 172 -51.07 -30.60 26.22
CA PHE A 172 -50.83 -29.79 25.06
C PHE A 172 -52.01 -28.90 24.70
N TYR A 173 -51.69 -27.66 24.32
CA TYR A 173 -52.62 -26.70 23.71
C TYR A 173 -52.38 -26.55 22.20
N TRP A 174 -53.46 -26.31 21.45
CA TRP A 174 -53.38 -25.90 20.04
C TRP A 174 -52.76 -24.51 19.90
N SER A 175 -51.87 -24.38 18.91
CA SER A 175 -51.29 -23.10 18.46
C SER A 175 -51.41 -22.95 16.95
N SER A 176 -51.49 -21.72 16.44
CA SER A 176 -51.56 -21.42 15.01
C SER A 176 -50.20 -21.53 14.31
N SER A 177 -49.12 -21.75 15.05
CA SER A 177 -47.75 -21.83 14.52
C SER A 177 -47.52 -23.15 13.77
N PRO A 178 -47.06 -23.11 12.50
CA PRO A 178 -46.90 -24.30 11.68
C PRO A 178 -45.77 -25.21 12.18
N TYR A 179 -45.85 -26.51 11.90
CA TYR A 179 -44.77 -27.49 12.12
C TYR A 179 -44.38 -28.17 10.82
N ILE A 180 -43.10 -28.15 10.49
CA ILE A 180 -42.55 -28.88 9.35
C ILE A 180 -41.66 -30.00 9.90
N SER A 181 -42.07 -31.26 9.70
CA SER A 181 -41.27 -32.42 10.08
C SER A 181 -40.08 -32.59 9.13
N GLU A 182 -38.91 -32.98 9.65
CA GLU A 182 -37.70 -33.30 8.86
C GLU A 182 -37.89 -34.45 7.84
N PHE A 183 -38.99 -35.20 7.94
CA PHE A 183 -39.38 -36.24 6.98
C PHE A 183 -40.67 -35.84 6.25
N PRO A 184 -40.61 -35.08 5.14
CA PRO A 184 -41.80 -34.67 4.42
C PRO A 184 -42.46 -35.88 3.75
N SER A 185 -43.44 -36.49 4.42
CA SER A 185 -44.40 -37.34 3.72
C SER A 185 -45.37 -36.45 2.95
N VAL A 186 -45.53 -36.73 1.66
CA VAL A 186 -46.29 -35.92 0.70
C VAL A 186 -47.69 -35.57 1.23
N GLY A 187 -47.95 -34.28 1.47
CA GLY A 187 -49.28 -33.74 1.74
C GLY A 187 -49.73 -33.63 3.21
N ALA A 188 -48.82 -33.69 4.19
CA ALA A 188 -49.14 -33.47 5.60
C ALA A 188 -48.80 -32.02 6.05
N PHE A 189 -49.77 -31.33 6.65
CA PHE A 189 -49.57 -30.10 7.44
C PHE A 189 -49.71 -30.51 8.91
N ASP A 190 -48.62 -30.48 9.67
CA ASP A 190 -48.66 -30.67 11.12
C ASP A 190 -48.56 -29.28 11.80
N PHE A 191 -49.17 -29.11 12.97
CA PHE A 191 -49.05 -27.90 13.81
C PHE A 191 -48.40 -28.30 15.14
N ARG A 192 -47.50 -27.46 15.69
CA ARG A 192 -46.80 -27.80 16.95
C ARG A 192 -47.76 -27.66 18.14
N LYS A 193 -47.50 -28.49 19.15
CA LYS A 193 -48.22 -28.55 20.42
C LYS A 193 -47.43 -27.83 21.51
N PHE A 194 -48.06 -26.94 22.27
CA PHE A 194 -47.41 -26.25 23.39
C PHE A 194 -47.65 -27.00 24.70
N LEU A 195 -46.58 -27.45 25.38
CA LEU A 195 -46.67 -28.05 26.72
C LEU A 195 -46.55 -26.95 27.76
N THR A 196 -47.63 -26.75 28.53
CA THR A 196 -47.77 -25.59 29.43
C THR A 196 -46.98 -25.70 30.74
N ALA A 197 -46.58 -26.90 31.16
CA ALA A 197 -45.86 -27.12 32.42
C ALA A 197 -44.39 -26.64 32.44
N CYS A 198 -43.71 -26.62 31.30
CA CYS A 198 -42.24 -26.54 31.32
C CYS A 198 -41.62 -25.54 30.34
N GLY A 199 -42.41 -24.77 29.58
CA GLY A 199 -41.91 -23.80 28.59
C GLY A 199 -41.17 -24.44 27.39
N PHE A 200 -40.80 -25.72 27.45
CA PHE A 200 -40.12 -26.44 26.38
C PHE A 200 -41.04 -26.75 25.19
N THR A 201 -40.53 -26.54 23.97
CA THR A 201 -40.97 -27.32 22.81
C THR A 201 -40.27 -28.67 22.85
N HIS A 202 -40.96 -29.72 23.28
CA HIS A 202 -40.37 -31.06 23.31
C HIS A 202 -40.59 -31.77 21.97
N ASP A 203 -39.50 -32.13 21.29
CA ASP A 203 -39.51 -33.13 20.21
C ASP A 203 -39.70 -34.52 20.82
N ILE A 204 -40.94 -34.94 21.03
CA ILE A 204 -41.21 -36.36 21.28
C ILE A 204 -41.37 -37.05 19.92
N THR A 205 -40.28 -37.62 19.43
CA THR A 205 -40.33 -38.66 18.40
C THR A 205 -41.09 -39.86 18.96
N TYR A 206 -42.33 -40.10 18.52
CA TYR A 206 -42.94 -41.42 18.66
C TYR A 206 -42.38 -42.33 17.56
N PRO A 207 -41.69 -43.44 17.87
CA PRO A 207 -41.42 -44.45 16.87
C PRO A 207 -42.73 -45.18 16.56
N GLY A 208 -43.32 -44.86 15.40
CA GLY A 208 -44.62 -45.34 14.94
C GLY A 208 -45.76 -44.49 15.51
N ILE A 209 -46.64 -43.87 14.73
CA ILE A 209 -47.49 -44.42 13.68
C ILE A 209 -47.80 -43.25 12.74
N GLY A 210 -47.59 -43.40 11.42
CA GLY A 210 -47.98 -42.37 10.45
C GLY A 210 -49.49 -42.17 10.43
N LEU A 211 -49.99 -40.92 10.43
CA LEU A 211 -51.41 -40.62 10.24
C LEU A 211 -51.64 -39.26 9.56
N ILE A 212 -51.82 -39.31 8.23
CA ILE A 212 -52.94 -38.81 7.38
C ILE A 212 -53.62 -37.46 7.76
N PRO A 213 -53.89 -36.55 6.80
CA PRO A 213 -54.81 -35.41 6.99
C PRO A 213 -56.18 -35.87 7.50
N GLY A 214 -56.52 -35.45 8.72
CA GLY A 214 -57.62 -35.99 9.53
C GLY A 214 -57.11 -36.39 10.92
N SER A 215 -56.52 -35.45 11.65
CA SER A 215 -55.96 -35.71 12.98
C SER A 215 -57.04 -36.23 13.92
N LYS A 216 -56.99 -37.52 14.30
CA LYS A 216 -57.85 -38.08 15.37
C LYS A 216 -57.44 -37.61 16.77
N GLN A 217 -56.57 -36.60 16.88
CA GLN A 217 -56.08 -36.09 18.14
C GLN A 217 -56.76 -34.77 18.48
N ALA A 218 -57.57 -34.79 19.53
CA ALA A 218 -58.10 -33.58 20.13
C ALA A 218 -57.12 -33.07 21.20
N LEU A 219 -56.86 -31.76 21.23
CA LEU A 219 -56.00 -31.09 22.23
C LEU A 219 -56.78 -30.03 23.00
N CYS A 220 -56.22 -29.56 24.11
CA CYS A 220 -56.80 -28.39 24.78
C CYS A 220 -56.64 -27.15 23.88
N PHE A 221 -57.54 -26.19 24.06
CA PHE A 221 -57.56 -24.96 23.27
C PHE A 221 -57.88 -23.80 24.18
N ARG A 222 -57.24 -22.63 24.00
CA ARG A 222 -57.61 -21.36 24.62
C ARG A 222 -57.65 -20.32 23.51
N ALA A 223 -58.77 -19.64 23.34
CA ALA A 223 -58.90 -18.59 22.35
C ALA A 223 -58.23 -17.29 22.82
N VAL A 224 -57.72 -16.51 21.87
CA VAL A 224 -57.19 -15.15 22.07
C VAL A 224 -57.82 -14.19 21.07
N SER A 225 -57.99 -12.92 21.44
CA SER A 225 -58.46 -11.83 20.59
C SER A 225 -57.41 -10.70 20.56
N GLY A 226 -57.29 -10.01 19.43
CA GLY A 226 -56.22 -9.07 19.10
C GLY A 226 -55.36 -9.53 17.91
N MET A 227 -54.56 -8.64 17.31
CA MET A 227 -53.72 -9.00 16.15
C MET A 227 -52.52 -9.86 16.58
N PRO A 228 -52.16 -10.91 15.81
CA PRO A 228 -50.97 -11.69 16.09
C PRO A 228 -49.71 -10.89 15.75
N GLN A 229 -48.68 -11.05 16.58
CA GLN A 229 -47.38 -10.42 16.38
C GLN A 229 -46.54 -11.19 15.34
N GLU A 230 -46.80 -10.99 14.05
CA GLU A 230 -46.13 -11.74 12.98
C GLU A 230 -45.81 -10.89 11.76
N GLY A 231 -44.69 -11.21 11.10
CA GLY A 231 -44.35 -10.73 9.77
C GLY A 231 -43.16 -9.76 9.77
N ILE A 232 -42.46 -9.70 8.63
CA ILE A 232 -41.23 -8.92 8.49
C ILE A 232 -41.46 -7.40 8.59
N ALA A 233 -42.68 -6.93 8.28
CA ALA A 233 -43.00 -5.51 8.19
C ALA A 233 -42.87 -4.74 9.52
N ARG A 234 -42.88 -5.44 10.66
CA ARG A 234 -42.66 -4.84 11.98
C ARG A 234 -41.19 -4.48 12.25
N PHE A 235 -40.24 -5.07 11.53
CA PHE A 235 -38.82 -4.82 11.74
C PHE A 235 -38.32 -3.74 10.78
N HIS A 236 -37.87 -2.62 11.35
CA HIS A 236 -37.35 -1.48 10.62
C HIS A 236 -35.87 -1.30 10.92
N GLN A 237 -35.02 -1.40 9.91
CA GLN A 237 -33.61 -1.05 10.04
C GLN A 237 -33.44 0.47 10.23
N ASN A 238 -32.64 0.87 11.23
CA ASN A 238 -32.40 2.27 11.58
C ASN A 238 -31.30 2.92 10.71
N GLN A 239 -31.26 4.26 10.66
CA GLN A 239 -30.32 5.01 9.80
C GLN A 239 -28.82 4.86 10.15
N GLY A 240 -28.49 4.29 11.30
CA GLY A 240 -27.10 3.95 11.71
C GLY A 240 -26.55 2.65 11.10
N GLU A 241 -27.33 1.96 10.27
CA GLU A 241 -27.02 0.66 9.63
C GLU A 241 -26.74 -0.53 10.56
N PHE A 242 -26.59 -0.34 11.89
CA PHE A 242 -26.24 -1.42 12.82
C PHE A 242 -27.35 -1.86 13.79
N THR A 243 -28.53 -1.23 13.73
CA THR A 243 -29.66 -1.54 14.62
C THR A 243 -30.99 -1.73 13.89
N VAL A 244 -31.87 -2.53 14.49
CA VAL A 244 -33.23 -2.85 13.99
C VAL A 244 -34.25 -2.54 15.07
N THR A 245 -35.29 -1.79 14.75
CA THR A 245 -36.42 -1.52 15.64
C THR A 245 -37.60 -2.42 15.31
N ASP A 246 -38.11 -3.16 16.29
CA ASP A 246 -39.41 -3.84 16.21
C ASP A 246 -40.52 -2.86 16.61
N THR A 247 -41.31 -2.39 15.64
CA THR A 247 -42.36 -1.39 15.87
C THR A 247 -43.57 -1.93 16.60
N GLU A 248 -43.73 -3.26 16.71
CA GLU A 248 -44.83 -3.86 17.46
C GLU A 248 -44.50 -4.03 18.95
N THR A 249 -43.26 -4.41 19.30
CA THR A 249 -42.86 -4.55 20.72
C THR A 249 -42.25 -3.28 21.29
N GLY A 250 -41.72 -2.41 20.44
CA GLY A 250 -40.94 -1.24 20.86
C GLY A 250 -39.51 -1.56 21.30
N LEU A 251 -39.05 -2.80 21.07
CA LEU A 251 -37.68 -3.24 21.32
C LEU A 251 -36.78 -2.86 20.13
N MET A 252 -35.54 -2.52 20.43
CA MET A 252 -34.49 -2.34 19.45
C MET A 252 -33.44 -3.43 19.62
N TRP A 253 -33.01 -3.99 18.51
CA TRP A 253 -32.11 -5.12 18.44
C TRP A 253 -30.84 -4.76 17.68
N GLU A 254 -29.77 -5.45 18.02
CA GLU A 254 -28.57 -5.49 17.20
C GLU A 254 -28.88 -6.07 15.82
N LEU A 255 -28.39 -5.43 14.74
CA LEU A 255 -28.63 -5.91 13.38
C LEU A 255 -27.77 -7.14 13.02
N GLU A 256 -26.55 -7.19 13.54
CA GLU A 256 -25.58 -8.28 13.30
C GLU A 256 -25.22 -8.92 14.63
N SER A 257 -25.22 -10.25 14.76
CA SER A 257 -24.87 -10.87 16.05
C SER A 257 -23.47 -10.48 16.55
N ALA A 258 -23.28 -10.59 17.86
CA ALA A 258 -22.02 -10.35 18.56
C ALA A 258 -20.81 -11.06 17.94
N ASP A 259 -21.03 -12.20 17.27
CA ASP A 259 -20.01 -12.98 16.56
C ASP A 259 -19.28 -12.20 15.46
N LYS A 260 -19.83 -11.07 15.01
CA LYS A 260 -19.13 -10.16 14.10
C LYS A 260 -17.92 -9.50 14.77
N TYR A 261 -18.05 -9.17 16.05
CA TYR A 261 -17.07 -8.37 16.79
C TYR A 261 -16.22 -9.22 17.75
N ALA A 262 -16.70 -10.41 18.11
CA ALA A 262 -15.97 -11.35 18.96
C ALA A 262 -15.30 -12.48 18.16
N THR A 263 -14.09 -12.86 18.56
CA THR A 263 -13.39 -14.03 18.02
C THR A 263 -13.88 -15.32 18.68
N GLY A 264 -15.16 -15.69 18.48
CA GLY A 264 -15.72 -16.94 18.98
C GLY A 264 -17.08 -16.80 19.66
N THR A 265 -17.50 -17.87 20.35
CA THR A 265 -18.73 -17.93 21.13
C THR A 265 -18.50 -17.51 22.59
N PHE A 266 -19.58 -17.14 23.29
CA PHE A 266 -19.56 -16.64 24.66
C PHE A 266 -19.92 -17.74 25.67
N ASP A 267 -19.35 -17.69 26.87
CA ASP A 267 -20.03 -18.20 28.06
C ASP A 267 -21.12 -17.20 28.51
N TRP A 268 -21.88 -17.54 29.56
CA TRP A 268 -23.05 -16.74 29.91
C TRP A 268 -22.67 -15.38 30.51
N ASP A 269 -21.71 -15.37 31.44
CA ASP A 269 -21.17 -14.12 32.01
C ASP A 269 -20.57 -13.22 30.92
N GLY A 270 -19.80 -13.78 29.98
CA GLY A 270 -19.27 -13.03 28.85
C GLY A 270 -20.34 -12.49 27.91
N ALA A 271 -21.47 -13.18 27.75
CA ALA A 271 -22.61 -12.69 26.96
C ALA A 271 -23.37 -11.55 27.67
N LEU A 272 -23.56 -11.66 29.00
CA LEU A 272 -24.12 -10.59 29.82
C LEU A 272 -23.22 -9.36 29.77
N GLU A 273 -21.91 -9.53 30.00
CA GLU A 273 -20.93 -8.45 29.93
C GLU A 273 -20.88 -7.81 28.54
N TYR A 274 -20.82 -8.61 27.47
CA TYR A 274 -20.85 -8.10 26.10
C TYR A 274 -22.07 -7.20 25.88
N CYS A 275 -23.27 -7.68 26.19
CA CYS A 275 -24.48 -6.91 25.94
C CYS A 275 -24.55 -5.67 26.83
N ASN A 276 -24.22 -5.77 28.12
CA ASN A 276 -24.33 -4.64 29.08
C ASN A 276 -23.30 -3.53 28.84
N THR A 277 -22.18 -3.84 28.18
CA THR A 277 -21.10 -2.88 27.87
C THR A 277 -21.13 -2.42 26.40
N LEU A 278 -22.02 -3.00 25.57
CA LEU A 278 -22.11 -2.69 24.16
C LEU A 278 -22.45 -1.20 23.98
N THR A 279 -21.63 -0.50 23.20
CA THR A 279 -21.95 0.83 22.66
C THR A 279 -22.19 0.72 21.17
N LEU A 280 -23.45 0.84 20.74
CA LEU A 280 -23.85 0.67 19.34
C LEU A 280 -24.87 1.73 18.92
N ASP A 281 -24.66 2.35 17.76
CA ASP A 281 -25.49 3.44 17.20
C ASP A 281 -25.74 4.61 18.19
N GLY A 282 -24.77 4.87 19.08
CA GLY A 282 -24.86 5.92 20.09
C GLY A 282 -25.62 5.54 21.36
N TYR A 283 -25.96 4.27 21.53
CA TYR A 283 -26.67 3.73 22.68
C TYR A 283 -25.81 2.80 23.51
N GLN A 284 -25.97 2.82 24.83
CA GLN A 284 -25.13 2.13 25.82
C GLN A 284 -25.95 1.31 26.84
N ASP A 285 -27.26 1.20 26.63
CA ASP A 285 -28.25 0.49 27.47
C ASP A 285 -28.69 -0.83 26.83
N TRP A 286 -27.77 -1.48 26.14
CA TRP A 286 -27.95 -2.80 25.59
C TRP A 286 -27.91 -3.84 26.72
N ARG A 287 -28.65 -4.93 26.55
CA ARG A 287 -28.71 -6.04 27.50
C ARG A 287 -28.92 -7.35 26.76
N LEU A 288 -28.61 -8.45 27.44
CA LEU A 288 -28.92 -9.78 26.95
C LEU A 288 -30.44 -9.99 27.05
N PRO A 289 -31.13 -10.44 25.98
CA PRO A 289 -32.58 -10.55 25.98
C PRO A 289 -33.05 -11.61 26.97
N THR A 290 -34.19 -11.35 27.60
CA THR A 290 -34.90 -12.38 28.35
C THR A 290 -35.40 -13.48 27.41
N MET A 291 -35.75 -14.64 27.96
CA MET A 291 -36.36 -15.73 27.19
C MET A 291 -37.58 -15.26 26.40
N LYS A 292 -38.43 -14.39 26.96
CA LYS A 292 -39.62 -13.89 26.26
C LYS A 292 -39.29 -12.90 25.15
N GLU A 293 -38.29 -12.03 25.35
CA GLU A 293 -37.87 -11.06 24.33
C GLU A 293 -37.29 -11.75 23.10
N ILE A 294 -36.37 -12.71 23.28
CA ILE A 294 -35.79 -13.39 22.11
C ILE A 294 -36.79 -14.33 21.41
N LEU A 295 -37.81 -14.84 22.12
CA LEU A 295 -38.93 -15.55 21.49
C LEU A 295 -39.78 -14.63 20.60
N SER A 296 -39.81 -13.32 20.86
CA SER A 296 -40.64 -12.37 20.08
C SER A 296 -40.13 -12.11 18.67
N ILE A 297 -38.85 -12.44 18.39
CA ILE A 297 -38.23 -12.31 17.07
C ILE A 297 -38.24 -13.61 16.25
N ILE A 298 -38.85 -14.68 16.78
CA ILE A 298 -38.94 -15.96 16.08
C ILE A 298 -39.94 -15.90 14.93
N ASN A 299 -39.46 -16.17 13.73
CA ASN A 299 -40.29 -16.33 12.54
C ASN A 299 -40.87 -17.75 12.48
N CYS A 300 -42.01 -17.95 13.14
CA CYS A 300 -42.72 -19.25 13.15
C CYS A 300 -43.18 -19.71 11.77
N ASN A 301 -43.21 -18.83 10.75
CA ASN A 301 -43.62 -19.15 9.39
C ASN A 301 -42.43 -19.56 8.49
N ALA A 302 -41.19 -19.51 8.99
CA ALA A 302 -40.00 -19.93 8.26
C ALA A 302 -39.97 -21.44 8.06
N THR A 303 -39.41 -21.90 6.93
CA THR A 303 -39.19 -23.33 6.65
C THR A 303 -37.84 -23.84 7.11
N GLU A 304 -36.87 -22.94 7.27
CA GLU A 304 -35.53 -23.15 7.78
C GLU A 304 -35.05 -21.82 8.36
N ASN A 305 -34.24 -21.84 9.43
CA ASN A 305 -33.83 -20.64 10.17
C ASN A 305 -35.04 -19.79 10.62
N TYR A 306 -35.57 -20.09 11.80
CA TYR A 306 -36.75 -19.46 12.39
C TYR A 306 -36.49 -18.03 12.90
N LEU A 307 -35.64 -17.27 12.22
CA LEU A 307 -35.38 -15.85 12.41
C LEU A 307 -35.67 -15.10 11.11
N TYR A 308 -35.99 -13.81 11.19
CA TYR A 308 -36.10 -12.93 10.02
C TYR A 308 -34.71 -12.63 9.42
N SER A 309 -34.09 -13.62 8.78
CA SER A 309 -32.72 -13.55 8.22
C SER A 309 -32.52 -12.50 7.13
N GLU A 310 -33.60 -11.97 6.55
CA GLU A 310 -33.57 -10.81 5.65
C GLU A 310 -33.22 -9.51 6.38
N ILE A 311 -33.42 -9.47 7.71
CA ILE A 311 -33.22 -8.31 8.57
C ILE A 311 -32.03 -8.54 9.51
N PHE A 312 -32.05 -9.63 10.26
CA PHE A 312 -30.99 -10.02 11.19
C PHE A 312 -29.88 -10.75 10.43
N LYS A 313 -28.70 -10.13 10.38
CA LYS A 313 -27.55 -10.62 9.60
C LYS A 313 -26.50 -11.27 10.51
N ASN A 314 -25.62 -12.06 9.91
CA ASN A 314 -24.55 -12.81 10.58
C ASN A 314 -24.98 -13.76 11.71
N THR A 315 -26.28 -13.89 11.96
CA THR A 315 -26.85 -14.85 12.90
C THR A 315 -26.65 -16.28 12.41
N LYS A 316 -26.09 -17.12 13.27
CA LYS A 316 -26.01 -18.57 13.10
C LYS A 316 -27.33 -19.25 13.45
N ALA A 317 -27.72 -20.27 12.70
CA ALA A 317 -28.98 -21.03 12.88
C ALA A 317 -28.84 -22.51 12.45
N GLY A 318 -27.63 -23.04 12.53
CA GLY A 318 -27.37 -24.47 12.39
C GLY A 318 -27.86 -25.26 13.59
N GLN A 319 -27.87 -26.59 13.47
CA GLN A 319 -28.44 -27.51 14.47
C GLN A 319 -27.86 -27.37 15.89
N THR A 320 -26.62 -26.88 16.00
CA THR A 320 -25.92 -26.69 17.29
C THR A 320 -25.88 -25.23 17.73
N ASP A 321 -26.39 -24.31 16.91
CA ASP A 321 -26.31 -22.89 17.19
C ASP A 321 -27.48 -22.48 18.09
N GLN A 322 -27.14 -21.86 19.22
CA GLN A 322 -28.06 -21.39 20.25
C GLN A 322 -27.62 -19.99 20.70
N TYR A 323 -28.56 -19.23 21.25
CA TYR A 323 -28.33 -17.86 21.74
C TYR A 323 -28.65 -17.80 23.22
N TRP A 324 -27.75 -17.19 23.98
CA TRP A 324 -27.96 -16.95 25.40
C TRP A 324 -29.16 -16.04 25.63
N THR A 325 -29.84 -16.29 26.75
CA THR A 325 -30.83 -15.38 27.33
C THR A 325 -30.38 -14.95 28.72
N SER A 326 -30.90 -13.84 29.22
CA SER A 326 -30.65 -13.40 30.60
C SER A 326 -31.46 -14.19 31.64
N THR A 327 -32.36 -15.09 31.21
CA THR A 327 -33.21 -15.93 32.07
C THR A 327 -32.47 -17.18 32.55
N PHE A 328 -32.52 -17.48 33.84
CA PHE A 328 -31.81 -18.61 34.46
C PHE A 328 -32.78 -19.68 34.97
N SER A 329 -32.50 -20.96 34.74
CA SER A 329 -33.34 -22.05 35.23
C SER A 329 -32.73 -22.79 36.42
N LYS A 330 -33.50 -22.87 37.51
CA LYS A 330 -33.20 -23.67 38.71
C LYS A 330 -33.70 -25.12 38.64
N MET A 331 -34.34 -25.53 37.54
CA MET A 331 -34.95 -26.85 37.40
C MET A 331 -34.02 -28.02 37.77
N PRO A 332 -34.45 -28.95 38.65
CA PRO A 332 -33.75 -30.19 38.95
C PRO A 332 -34.25 -31.35 38.06
N ALA A 333 -34.05 -31.28 36.74
CA ALA A 333 -34.37 -32.44 35.88
C ALA A 333 -33.36 -33.59 36.13
N PRO A 334 -33.75 -34.87 36.01
CA PRO A 334 -32.85 -35.99 36.27
C PRO A 334 -31.71 -35.97 35.24
N ASN A 335 -30.52 -35.55 35.68
CA ASN A 335 -29.25 -35.43 34.94
C ASN A 335 -28.90 -34.06 34.34
N GLU A 336 -29.63 -32.98 34.65
CA GLU A 336 -29.24 -31.62 34.26
C GLU A 336 -28.81 -30.76 35.46
N THR A 337 -27.97 -29.77 35.17
CA THR A 337 -27.37 -28.84 36.14
C THR A 337 -28.09 -27.49 36.02
N LYS A 338 -28.34 -26.82 37.16
CA LYS A 338 -28.79 -25.41 37.22
C LYS A 338 -28.02 -24.59 36.18
N ALA A 339 -28.72 -23.91 35.28
CA ALA A 339 -28.07 -23.28 34.14
C ALA A 339 -28.93 -22.16 33.51
N PRO A 340 -28.28 -21.21 32.82
CA PRO A 340 -28.95 -20.23 31.99
C PRO A 340 -29.70 -20.86 30.81
N LEU A 341 -30.83 -20.24 30.44
CA LEU A 341 -31.61 -20.67 29.28
C LEU A 341 -30.99 -20.12 27.99
N CYS A 342 -31.07 -20.92 26.93
CA CYS A 342 -30.70 -20.52 25.57
C CYS A 342 -31.76 -20.95 24.56
N ILE A 343 -31.82 -20.25 23.43
CA ILE A 343 -32.80 -20.48 22.36
C ILE A 343 -32.11 -20.79 21.04
N SER A 344 -32.60 -21.80 20.32
CA SER A 344 -32.09 -22.14 18.98
C SER A 344 -32.98 -21.58 17.88
N PHE A 345 -32.44 -20.77 16.97
CA PHE A 345 -33.17 -20.38 15.75
C PHE A 345 -33.26 -21.50 14.71
N HIS A 346 -32.64 -22.67 14.95
CA HIS A 346 -32.78 -23.84 14.08
C HIS A 346 -34.13 -24.53 14.25
N ASN A 347 -34.66 -24.59 15.48
CA ASN A 347 -35.88 -25.32 15.81
C ASN A 347 -36.75 -24.64 16.87
N TYR A 348 -36.43 -23.39 17.24
CA TYR A 348 -37.05 -22.56 18.28
C TYR A 348 -37.15 -23.22 19.66
N GLY A 349 -36.31 -24.22 19.90
CA GLY A 349 -36.21 -24.90 21.17
C GLY A 349 -35.56 -24.02 22.24
N ILE A 350 -36.09 -24.12 23.46
CA ILE A 350 -35.49 -23.59 24.67
C ILE A 350 -34.67 -24.72 25.32
N TYR A 351 -33.44 -24.42 25.69
CA TYR A 351 -32.49 -25.38 26.26
C TYR A 351 -31.80 -24.81 27.48
N SER A 352 -31.15 -25.68 28.25
CA SER A 352 -30.17 -25.31 29.28
C SER A 352 -28.78 -25.26 28.65
N GLY A 353 -28.11 -24.10 28.68
CA GLY A 353 -26.80 -23.93 28.07
C GLY A 353 -25.66 -24.31 29.01
N LYS A 354 -24.53 -24.81 28.48
CA LYS A 354 -23.37 -25.20 29.32
C LYS A 354 -22.03 -24.56 28.97
N ARG A 355 -21.89 -23.88 27.82
CA ARG A 355 -20.80 -22.94 27.39
C ARG A 355 -20.78 -22.79 25.87
N GLY A 356 -20.27 -21.66 25.38
CA GLY A 356 -19.90 -21.47 23.97
C GLY A 356 -21.09 -21.27 23.03
N LEU A 357 -22.00 -20.36 23.38
CA LEU A 357 -23.17 -20.00 22.58
C LEU A 357 -23.08 -18.55 22.06
N HIS A 358 -24.03 -18.14 21.22
CA HIS A 358 -24.07 -16.82 20.61
C HIS A 358 -24.81 -15.80 21.49
N ALA A 359 -24.61 -14.51 21.21
CA ALA A 359 -25.34 -13.42 21.84
C ALA A 359 -25.91 -12.48 20.77
N ILE A 360 -27.09 -11.94 21.05
CA ILE A 360 -27.69 -10.84 20.30
C ILE A 360 -28.21 -9.84 21.31
N ALA A 361 -27.78 -8.59 21.22
CA ALA A 361 -28.18 -7.57 22.19
C ALA A 361 -29.57 -7.01 21.87
N VAL A 362 -30.36 -6.77 22.92
CA VAL A 362 -31.62 -6.04 22.84
C VAL A 362 -31.52 -4.80 23.71
N ARG A 363 -32.26 -3.76 23.36
CA ARG A 363 -32.44 -2.59 24.20
C ARG A 363 -33.85 -2.06 24.13
N GLY A 364 -34.12 -1.24 25.12
CA GLY A 364 -35.29 -0.39 25.15
C GLY A 364 -36.63 -1.07 25.39
N GLY A 365 -37.68 -0.40 24.90
CA GLY A 365 -39.10 -0.68 25.15
C GLY A 365 -39.91 0.61 25.08
N GLN A 366 -40.04 1.20 23.88
CA GLN A 366 -40.99 2.30 23.66
C GLN A 366 -41.98 1.92 22.57
N THR A 367 -43.22 1.77 22.98
CA THR A 367 -44.34 1.44 22.11
C THR A 367 -44.68 2.62 21.18
N VAL A 368 -44.49 2.46 19.86
CA VAL A 368 -44.92 3.47 18.86
C VAL A 368 -46.32 3.12 18.37
N ILE A 369 -47.33 3.78 18.94
CA ILE A 369 -48.73 3.67 18.48
C ILE A 369 -49.11 4.96 17.76
N ASP A 370 -49.51 4.85 16.50
CA ASP A 370 -49.99 5.98 15.71
C ASP A 370 -51.19 6.66 16.42
N GLY A 371 -51.01 7.93 16.77
CA GLY A 371 -52.01 8.75 17.45
C GLY A 371 -51.94 8.78 19.00
N ASN A 372 -50.95 8.12 19.60
CA ASN A 372 -50.60 8.23 21.03
C ASN A 372 -49.50 9.28 21.27
N LEU A 373 -49.27 9.65 22.53
CA LEU A 373 -48.09 10.42 22.92
C LEU A 373 -46.83 9.58 22.62
N LEU A 374 -45.77 10.23 22.12
CA LEU A 374 -44.47 9.59 21.90
C LEU A 374 -43.39 10.46 22.52
N MET A 375 -42.76 10.01 23.59
CA MET A 375 -41.68 10.73 24.24
C MET A 375 -40.36 10.55 23.46
N THR A 376 -39.64 11.63 23.23
CA THR A 376 -38.39 11.66 22.45
C THR A 376 -37.22 12.21 23.26
N SER A 377 -37.48 12.76 24.44
CA SER A 377 -36.44 13.14 25.39
C SER A 377 -36.96 13.01 26.83
N PRO A 378 -36.17 12.53 27.79
CA PRO A 378 -34.83 11.93 27.67
C PRO A 378 -34.82 10.75 26.70
N ALA A 379 -33.72 10.57 25.99
CA ALA A 379 -33.57 9.40 25.14
C ALA A 379 -33.50 8.14 26.02
N GLN A 380 -33.98 7.02 25.51
CA GLN A 380 -33.77 5.72 26.13
C GLN A 380 -32.24 5.47 26.24
N GLY A 381 -31.77 5.05 27.41
CA GLY A 381 -30.34 4.88 27.72
C GLY A 381 -29.59 6.14 28.14
N GLU A 382 -30.23 7.32 28.14
CA GLU A 382 -29.53 8.57 28.39
C GLU A 382 -29.02 8.66 29.85
N CYS A 383 -27.76 9.05 30.05
CA CYS A 383 -27.23 9.37 31.37
C CYS A 383 -27.43 10.85 31.69
N LEU A 384 -28.24 11.13 32.72
CA LEU A 384 -28.57 12.48 33.18
C LEU A 384 -27.85 12.80 34.48
N GLU A 385 -27.34 14.03 34.58
CA GLU A 385 -26.69 14.52 35.79
C GLU A 385 -27.74 15.06 36.78
N ALA A 386 -27.72 14.53 38.00
CA ALA A 386 -28.55 15.02 39.10
C ALA A 386 -28.26 16.51 39.38
N GLY A 387 -29.30 17.31 39.60
CA GLY A 387 -29.18 18.75 39.85
C GLY A 387 -29.17 19.62 38.57
N ASN A 388 -29.06 19.04 37.39
CA ASN A 388 -29.18 19.76 36.12
C ASN A 388 -30.65 19.85 35.64
N MET A 389 -30.89 20.75 34.68
CA MET A 389 -32.18 20.86 34.00
C MET A 389 -32.19 20.01 32.71
N LYS A 390 -33.28 19.27 32.49
CA LYS A 390 -33.50 18.46 31.29
C LYS A 390 -34.86 18.78 30.68
N ARG A 391 -34.93 18.95 29.35
CA ARG A 391 -36.22 19.01 28.66
C ARG A 391 -36.72 17.60 28.41
N ILE A 392 -37.92 17.31 28.90
CA ILE A 392 -38.72 16.17 28.49
C ILE A 392 -39.46 16.62 27.22
N ILE A 393 -39.36 15.87 26.12
CA ILE A 393 -39.94 16.24 24.82
C ILE A 393 -40.81 15.10 24.33
N TRP A 394 -41.95 15.40 23.71
CA TRP A 394 -42.83 14.40 23.11
C TRP A 394 -43.57 14.92 21.87
N ASN A 395 -43.97 13.99 20.99
CA ASN A 395 -44.91 14.27 19.90
C ASN A 395 -46.33 14.43 20.47
N LYS A 396 -47.04 15.48 20.01
CA LYS A 396 -48.42 15.82 20.41
C LYS A 396 -49.48 14.87 19.83
N GLY A 397 -49.09 13.96 18.94
CA GLY A 397 -49.97 13.07 18.17
C GLY A 397 -50.63 13.82 17.00
N GLU A 398 -50.71 13.21 15.81
CA GLU A 398 -51.22 13.88 14.59
C GLU A 398 -52.73 14.19 14.63
N GLN A 399 -53.47 13.68 15.63
CA GLN A 399 -54.83 14.11 15.94
C GLN A 399 -54.90 14.54 17.41
N ALA A 400 -54.95 15.86 17.62
CA ALA A 400 -54.99 16.55 18.90
C ALA A 400 -55.60 15.73 20.05
N LEU A 401 -54.73 15.16 20.89
CA LEU A 401 -55.04 14.87 22.28
C LEU A 401 -55.51 16.19 22.90
N GLN A 402 -56.76 16.24 23.36
CA GLN A 402 -57.34 17.44 23.93
C GLN A 402 -57.14 17.41 25.45
N GLY A 403 -56.65 18.51 26.01
CA GLY A 403 -56.44 18.65 27.45
C GLY A 403 -54.98 18.44 27.86
N ASN A 404 -54.80 18.36 29.18
CA ASN A 404 -53.49 18.36 29.82
C ASN A 404 -53.02 16.93 30.11
N ILE A 405 -51.73 16.77 30.39
CA ILE A 405 -51.09 15.51 30.74
C ILE A 405 -50.44 15.61 32.12
N SER A 406 -50.11 14.46 32.70
CA SER A 406 -49.19 14.34 33.82
C SER A 406 -47.90 13.65 33.39
N ILE A 407 -46.79 13.98 34.04
CA ILE A 407 -45.48 13.37 33.86
C ILE A 407 -45.04 12.79 35.19
N SER A 408 -44.76 11.50 35.22
CA SER A 408 -44.28 10.80 36.42
C SER A 408 -42.96 10.10 36.15
N LEU A 409 -42.10 10.05 37.17
CA LEU A 409 -40.83 9.35 37.20
C LEU A 409 -40.96 8.09 38.04
N SER A 410 -40.44 6.98 37.53
CA SER A 410 -40.05 5.82 38.31
C SER A 410 -38.54 5.81 38.46
N THR A 411 -38.05 5.39 39.62
CA THR A 411 -36.62 5.12 39.90
C THR A 411 -36.34 3.64 40.12
N ASP A 412 -37.32 2.77 39.88
CA ASP A 412 -37.31 1.35 40.24
C ASP A 412 -37.76 0.44 39.08
N GLY A 413 -37.51 0.88 37.83
CA GLY A 413 -37.90 0.09 36.65
C GLY A 413 -39.42 0.04 36.45
N GLY A 414 -40.13 1.11 36.77
CA GLY A 414 -41.57 1.21 36.56
C GLY A 414 -42.43 0.47 37.58
N LYS A 415 -41.85 -0.08 38.66
CA LYS A 415 -42.61 -0.70 39.76
C LYS A 415 -43.47 0.33 40.50
N SER A 416 -42.94 1.54 40.70
CA SER A 416 -43.65 2.68 41.28
C SER A 416 -43.37 3.97 40.52
N TYR A 417 -44.32 4.92 40.57
CA TYR A 417 -44.21 6.22 39.89
C TYR A 417 -44.56 7.37 40.83
N GLU A 418 -43.71 8.39 40.85
CA GLU A 418 -43.93 9.67 41.53
C GLU A 418 -44.09 10.80 40.50
N PHE A 419 -44.93 11.79 40.79
CA PHE A 419 -45.16 12.89 39.85
C PHE A 419 -43.96 13.84 39.79
N ILE A 420 -43.41 14.03 38.59
CA ILE A 420 -42.60 15.22 38.28
C ILE A 420 -43.54 16.43 38.19
N ILE A 421 -44.66 16.26 37.47
CA ILE A 421 -45.72 17.26 37.35
C ILE A 421 -47.08 16.59 37.17
N GLN A 422 -48.06 16.99 37.97
CA GLN A 422 -49.40 16.41 37.94
C GLN A 422 -50.29 16.94 36.81
N ASN A 423 -49.96 18.12 36.28
CA ASN A 423 -50.78 18.80 35.29
C ASN A 423 -49.91 19.78 34.49
N THR A 424 -49.67 19.47 33.22
CA THR A 424 -49.02 20.34 32.24
C THR A 424 -49.77 20.31 30.92
N GLU A 425 -49.71 21.40 30.17
CA GLU A 425 -50.29 21.44 28.82
C GLU A 425 -49.62 20.41 27.91
N ASN A 426 -50.39 19.84 26.97
CA ASN A 426 -49.85 18.95 25.94
C ASN A 426 -49.20 19.77 24.80
N ASP A 427 -48.17 20.55 25.13
CA ASP A 427 -47.46 21.47 24.21
C ASP A 427 -46.15 20.91 23.66
N GLY A 428 -45.83 19.65 23.97
CA GLY A 428 -44.74 18.87 23.40
C GLY A 428 -43.42 18.96 24.15
N GLU A 429 -43.31 19.77 25.20
CA GLU A 429 -42.11 19.80 26.04
C GLU A 429 -42.39 20.20 27.50
N TYR A 430 -41.55 19.74 28.41
CA TYR A 430 -41.56 20.17 29.82
C TYR A 430 -40.13 20.27 30.34
N LEU A 431 -39.78 21.40 30.97
CA LEU A 431 -38.47 21.59 31.57
C LEU A 431 -38.45 20.98 32.98
N TRP A 432 -37.79 19.84 33.12
CA TRP A 432 -37.61 19.13 34.37
C TRP A 432 -36.32 19.58 35.08
N ASN A 433 -36.45 20.03 36.33
CA ASN A 433 -35.32 20.26 37.22
C ASN A 433 -35.03 18.97 38.00
N ILE A 434 -33.95 18.29 37.66
CA ILE A 434 -33.62 16.98 38.21
C ILE A 434 -33.18 17.16 39.67
N PRO A 435 -33.80 16.48 40.66
CA PRO A 435 -33.40 16.62 42.07
C PRO A 435 -31.91 16.27 42.24
N PRO A 436 -31.10 17.09 42.95
CA PRO A 436 -29.67 16.81 43.18
C PRO A 436 -29.40 15.49 43.91
N GLU A 437 -30.35 15.02 44.70
CA GLU A 437 -30.31 13.78 45.45
C GLU A 437 -30.75 12.54 44.65
N LEU A 438 -31.26 12.73 43.43
CA LEU A 438 -31.79 11.64 42.62
C LEU A 438 -30.63 10.76 42.09
N ASN A 439 -30.60 9.50 42.50
CA ASN A 439 -29.63 8.51 42.03
C ASN A 439 -30.35 7.18 41.73
N SER A 440 -30.48 6.83 40.44
CA SER A 440 -31.03 5.56 39.99
C SER A 440 -30.57 5.26 38.56
N VAL A 441 -30.24 3.99 38.32
CA VAL A 441 -29.90 3.45 37.01
C VAL A 441 -31.12 2.93 36.24
N ASN A 442 -32.29 2.90 36.89
CA ASN A 442 -33.52 2.30 36.38
C ASN A 442 -34.64 3.35 36.23
N CYS A 443 -34.30 4.55 35.75
CA CYS A 443 -35.29 5.61 35.62
C CYS A 443 -36.24 5.34 34.45
N MET A 444 -37.54 5.56 34.68
CA MET A 444 -38.57 5.55 33.64
C MET A 444 -39.48 6.76 33.75
N LEU A 445 -39.90 7.31 32.62
CA LEU A 445 -40.87 8.39 32.55
C LEU A 445 -42.18 7.89 31.97
N LYS A 446 -43.28 8.39 32.53
CA LYS A 446 -44.64 8.08 32.10
C LYS A 446 -45.42 9.35 31.83
N LEU A 447 -45.95 9.46 30.61
CA LEU A 447 -46.86 10.51 30.17
C LEU A 447 -48.29 9.97 30.18
N THR A 448 -49.18 10.59 30.97
CA THR A 448 -50.58 10.15 31.09
C THR A 448 -51.54 11.31 30.77
N PRO A 449 -52.42 11.17 29.74
CA PRO A 449 -53.51 12.11 29.51
C PRO A 449 -54.44 12.21 30.72
N LEU A 450 -54.85 13.42 31.09
CA LEU A 450 -55.75 13.64 32.22
C LEU A 450 -57.23 13.39 31.88
N GLU A 451 -57.58 13.38 30.60
CA GLU A 451 -58.93 13.02 30.15
C GLU A 451 -59.12 11.50 30.17
N GLN A 452 -60.03 11.02 31.01
CA GLN A 452 -60.18 9.60 31.31
C GLN A 452 -60.58 8.75 30.09
N SER A 453 -61.31 9.33 29.13
CA SER A 453 -61.64 8.70 27.85
C SER A 453 -60.44 8.57 26.91
N GLN A 454 -59.31 9.21 27.21
CA GLN A 454 -58.06 9.20 26.42
C GLN A 454 -56.89 8.59 27.19
N ALA A 455 -57.10 8.04 28.39
CA ALA A 455 -56.04 7.51 29.25
C ALA A 455 -55.18 6.43 28.57
N TYR A 456 -55.77 5.64 27.65
CA TYR A 456 -55.06 4.61 26.88
C TYR A 456 -54.07 5.17 25.84
N LYS A 457 -54.06 6.49 25.61
CA LYS A 457 -53.15 7.16 24.68
C LYS A 457 -51.84 7.67 25.30
N GLY A 458 -51.62 7.35 26.58
CA GLY A 458 -50.37 7.64 27.28
C GLY A 458 -49.20 6.83 26.72
N THR A 459 -48.00 7.16 27.20
CA THR A 459 -46.78 6.43 26.86
C THR A 459 -45.88 6.33 28.09
N THR A 460 -45.12 5.26 28.16
CA THR A 460 -44.03 5.09 29.10
C THR A 460 -42.77 4.88 28.27
N GLN A 461 -41.69 5.56 28.64
CA GLN A 461 -40.35 5.30 28.10
C GLN A 461 -39.37 5.35 29.26
N GLY A 462 -38.47 4.38 29.32
CA GLY A 462 -37.53 4.25 30.43
C GLY A 462 -36.22 3.57 30.07
N LEU A 463 -35.43 3.26 31.10
CA LEU A 463 -34.02 2.85 31.08
C LEU A 463 -33.05 3.98 30.73
N PHE A 464 -33.29 5.18 31.26
CA PHE A 464 -32.26 6.22 31.34
C PHE A 464 -31.73 6.26 32.79
N LYS A 465 -30.53 6.80 32.99
CA LYS A 465 -29.88 6.85 34.31
C LYS A 465 -29.90 8.28 34.83
N VAL A 466 -30.07 8.47 36.14
CA VAL A 466 -29.93 9.77 36.80
C VAL A 466 -29.02 9.60 38.01
N GLY A 467 -27.96 10.39 38.12
CA GLY A 467 -27.07 10.34 39.28
C GLY A 467 -26.01 11.44 39.24
N PRO A 468 -25.15 11.58 40.28
CA PRO A 468 -23.95 12.39 40.16
C PRO A 468 -23.09 11.83 39.02
N LEU A 469 -22.43 12.70 38.25
CA LEU A 469 -21.56 12.31 37.15
C LEU A 469 -20.27 11.70 37.72
N LEU A 470 -20.37 10.47 38.23
CA LEU A 470 -19.23 9.64 38.61
C LEU A 470 -18.32 9.51 37.40
N GLY A 471 -17.02 9.67 37.60
CA GLY A 471 -16.10 9.53 36.49
C GLY A 471 -14.67 9.89 36.84
N ILE A 472 -13.76 9.14 36.25
CA ILE A 472 -12.34 9.45 36.24
C ILE A 472 -12.14 10.51 35.14
N GLN A 473 -11.53 11.63 35.50
CA GLN A 473 -11.12 12.66 34.57
C GLN A 473 -9.64 12.49 34.28
N VAL A 474 -9.33 12.24 33.01
CA VAL A 474 -7.97 12.31 32.48
C VAL A 474 -7.81 13.66 31.77
N GLY A 475 -6.79 14.43 32.13
CA GLY A 475 -6.46 15.68 31.46
C GLY A 475 -5.55 15.45 30.25
N GLU A 476 -5.34 16.53 29.49
CA GLU A 476 -4.46 16.49 28.32
C GLU A 476 -3.04 16.04 28.69
N PRO A 477 -2.42 15.18 27.87
CA PRO A 477 -1.06 14.76 28.11
C PRO A 477 -0.06 15.90 27.93
N THR A 478 1.00 15.88 28.72
CA THR A 478 2.23 16.63 28.43
C THR A 478 3.29 15.68 27.88
N GLY A 479 3.89 16.04 26.74
CA GLY A 479 4.86 15.18 26.06
C GLY A 479 4.21 14.15 25.12
N LYS A 480 5.04 13.28 24.56
CA LYS A 480 4.68 12.16 23.68
C LYS A 480 5.66 11.03 23.94
N THR A 481 5.26 9.80 23.67
CA THR A 481 6.17 8.66 23.68
C THR A 481 6.93 8.56 22.36
N HIS A 482 8.22 8.25 22.44
CA HIS A 482 9.11 8.07 21.31
C HIS A 482 10.24 7.12 21.73
N GLU A 483 10.77 6.38 20.77
CA GLU A 483 11.93 5.49 20.94
C GLU A 483 13.19 6.23 21.42
N ASP A 484 13.28 7.55 21.23
CA ASP A 484 14.38 8.39 21.75
C ASP A 484 14.39 8.56 23.30
N GLY A 485 13.48 7.89 24.01
CA GLY A 485 13.30 7.95 25.45
C GLY A 485 12.34 9.06 25.91
N SER A 486 11.61 9.70 25.00
CA SER A 486 10.57 10.66 25.34
C SER A 486 9.37 9.98 26.03
N SER A 487 8.80 10.67 27.02
CA SER A 487 7.67 10.19 27.81
C SER A 487 6.43 11.07 27.68
N ALA A 488 5.24 10.47 27.77
CA ALA A 488 3.97 11.16 27.92
C ALA A 488 3.49 11.10 29.37
N THR A 489 2.96 12.20 29.92
CA THR A 489 2.42 12.25 31.28
C THR A 489 0.98 12.72 31.26
N PHE A 490 0.09 11.98 31.92
CA PHE A 490 -1.32 12.30 32.03
C PHE A 490 -1.69 12.64 33.49
N PRO A 491 -2.38 13.77 33.73
CA PRO A 491 -2.99 14.05 35.01
C PRO A 491 -4.35 13.33 35.13
N VAL A 492 -4.54 12.53 36.16
CA VAL A 492 -5.76 11.76 36.45
C VAL A 492 -6.34 12.21 37.79
N ARG A 493 -7.66 12.41 37.86
CA ARG A 493 -8.40 12.71 39.10
C ARG A 493 -9.82 12.19 39.05
N LEU A 494 -10.52 12.18 40.18
CA LEU A 494 -11.95 11.87 40.25
C LEU A 494 -12.81 13.14 40.14
N LYS A 495 -13.98 13.04 39.50
CA LYS A 495 -14.89 14.19 39.30
C LYS A 495 -15.70 14.54 40.55
N THR A 496 -16.07 13.54 41.34
CA THR A 496 -16.89 13.67 42.56
C THR A 496 -16.22 13.01 43.75
N GLN A 497 -16.53 13.48 44.95
CA GLN A 497 -15.96 12.96 46.18
C GLN A 497 -16.44 11.52 46.42
N PRO A 498 -15.56 10.52 46.53
CA PRO A 498 -15.93 9.16 46.92
C PRO A 498 -16.21 9.09 48.43
N ASP A 499 -16.89 8.04 48.89
CA ASP A 499 -17.17 7.80 50.32
C ASP A 499 -16.18 6.83 50.98
N GLY A 500 -15.32 6.21 50.17
CA GLY A 500 -14.17 5.40 50.57
C GLY A 500 -12.97 5.60 49.63
N THR A 501 -11.93 4.81 49.81
CA THR A 501 -10.73 4.87 48.96
C THR A 501 -11.03 4.27 47.58
N VAL A 502 -10.63 4.96 46.51
CA VAL A 502 -10.69 4.48 45.12
C VAL A 502 -9.27 4.20 44.62
N VAL A 503 -9.03 3.00 44.10
CA VAL A 503 -7.74 2.60 43.55
C VAL A 503 -7.89 2.35 42.06
N LEU A 504 -7.10 3.03 41.24
CA LEU A 504 -7.02 2.83 39.80
C LEU A 504 -5.78 2.02 39.46
N SER A 505 -5.92 1.03 38.57
CA SER A 505 -4.84 0.27 37.97
C SER A 505 -4.68 0.68 36.51
N ILE A 506 -3.44 0.94 36.08
CA ILE A 506 -3.13 1.39 34.72
C ILE A 506 -2.15 0.41 34.10
N GLU A 507 -2.54 -0.16 32.96
CA GLU A 507 -1.75 -1.15 32.23
C GLU A 507 -1.71 -0.82 30.73
N SER A 508 -0.58 -1.14 30.08
CA SER A 508 -0.43 -1.03 28.62
C SER A 508 -0.87 -2.31 27.95
N ASP A 509 -1.61 -2.21 26.84
CA ASP A 509 -2.00 -3.36 26.01
C ASP A 509 -0.85 -3.89 25.14
N ASN A 510 0.17 -3.06 24.91
CA ASN A 510 1.34 -3.40 24.12
C ASN A 510 2.63 -2.90 24.80
N PRO A 511 3.18 -3.68 25.76
CA PRO A 511 4.39 -3.31 26.47
C PRO A 511 5.67 -3.35 25.62
N LEU A 512 5.60 -3.79 24.35
CA LEU A 512 6.71 -3.69 23.41
C LEU A 512 6.83 -2.29 22.79
N GLU A 513 5.75 -1.50 22.82
CA GLU A 513 5.70 -0.13 22.26
C GLU A 513 5.74 0.94 23.34
N GLY A 514 5.09 0.67 24.47
CA GLY A 514 5.06 1.61 25.57
C GLY A 514 4.66 0.96 26.87
N ILE A 515 5.30 1.40 27.95
CA ILE A 515 5.03 0.90 29.31
C ILE A 515 4.60 2.01 30.25
N VAL A 516 3.93 1.65 31.33
CA VAL A 516 3.68 2.55 32.45
C VAL A 516 4.95 2.63 33.30
N SER A 517 5.75 3.67 33.11
CA SER A 517 7.02 3.85 33.82
C SER A 517 6.83 4.42 35.24
N GLN A 518 5.74 5.15 35.48
CA GLN A 518 5.36 5.61 36.81
C GLN A 518 3.84 5.74 36.95
N GLY A 519 3.29 5.40 38.13
CA GLY A 519 1.87 5.59 38.42
C GLY A 519 0.97 4.51 37.83
N ASN A 520 1.46 3.27 37.73
CA ASN A 520 0.66 2.09 37.37
C ASN A 520 -0.46 1.76 38.37
N THR A 521 -0.41 2.34 39.56
CA THR A 521 -1.51 2.36 40.51
C THR A 521 -1.67 3.78 41.06
N LEU A 522 -2.89 4.31 41.04
CA LEU A 522 -3.25 5.62 41.62
C LEU A 522 -4.28 5.41 42.72
N THR A 523 -4.13 6.08 43.86
CA THR A 523 -5.03 5.90 45.01
C THR A 523 -5.61 7.24 45.43
N PHE A 524 -6.92 7.36 45.39
CA PHE A 524 -7.68 8.56 45.74
C PHE A 524 -8.47 8.32 47.02
N GLU A 525 -8.27 9.20 48.00
CA GLU A 525 -9.04 9.25 49.23
C GLU A 525 -10.17 10.29 49.12
N PRO A 526 -11.21 10.20 49.97
CA PRO A 526 -12.29 11.20 49.98
C PRO A 526 -11.81 12.65 50.12
N ASP A 527 -10.67 12.90 50.75
CA ASP A 527 -10.17 14.27 50.97
C ASP A 527 -9.29 14.80 49.82
N ASP A 528 -8.77 13.93 48.94
CA ASP A 528 -7.84 14.30 47.87
C ASP A 528 -8.30 13.92 46.45
N TYR A 529 -9.48 13.32 46.30
CA TYR A 529 -10.06 12.84 45.04
C TYR A 529 -9.94 13.80 43.84
N GLY A 530 -10.07 15.11 44.07
CA GLY A 530 -10.04 16.14 43.04
C GLY A 530 -8.64 16.64 42.68
N GLN A 531 -7.60 16.22 43.41
CA GLN A 531 -6.22 16.58 43.14
C GLN A 531 -5.65 15.67 42.04
N PRO A 532 -5.08 16.21 40.96
CA PRO A 532 -4.48 15.39 39.91
C PRO A 532 -3.28 14.58 40.40
N GLN A 533 -3.32 13.27 40.19
CA GLN A 533 -2.17 12.38 40.28
C GLN A 533 -1.64 12.08 38.88
N LEU A 534 -0.34 11.87 38.75
CA LEU A 534 0.32 11.74 37.45
C LEU A 534 0.61 10.27 37.13
N VAL A 535 0.25 9.85 35.92
CA VAL A 535 0.74 8.60 35.32
C VAL A 535 1.67 8.95 34.17
N MET A 536 2.80 8.24 34.08
CA MET A 536 3.83 8.47 33.07
C MET A 536 4.00 7.21 32.21
N PHE A 537 4.02 7.43 30.91
CA PHE A 537 4.26 6.42 29.89
C PHE A 537 5.59 6.70 29.21
N GLU A 538 6.40 5.67 29.05
CA GLU A 538 7.67 5.72 28.34
C GLU A 538 7.56 4.86 27.09
N GLY A 539 7.99 5.41 25.96
CA GLY A 539 8.15 4.63 24.73
C GLY A 539 9.25 3.59 24.91
N ILE A 540 9.06 2.40 24.35
CA ILE A 540 10.12 1.39 24.35
C ILE A 540 10.91 1.53 23.06
N ASP A 541 12.22 1.76 23.21
CA ASP A 541 13.21 1.79 22.14
C ASP A 541 13.40 0.39 21.56
N ASP A 542 13.25 0.25 20.25
CA ASP A 542 13.68 -0.94 19.54
C ASP A 542 14.73 -0.60 18.45
N ASP A 543 14.95 -1.47 17.48
CA ASP A 543 15.96 -1.18 16.43
C ASP A 543 15.31 -1.21 15.03
N ILE A 544 13.99 -1.36 14.92
CA ILE A 544 13.26 -1.68 13.70
C ILE A 544 12.59 -0.41 13.17
N ALA A 545 12.91 -0.04 11.93
CA ALA A 545 12.19 1.05 11.25
C ALA A 545 10.81 0.57 10.76
N ASP A 546 9.83 0.51 11.65
CA ASP A 546 8.45 0.08 11.36
C ASP A 546 7.41 1.22 11.38
N GLY A 547 7.84 2.45 11.64
CA GLY A 547 7.01 3.65 11.69
C GLY A 547 6.28 3.80 13.02
N SER A 548 5.73 4.98 13.29
CA SER A 548 5.09 5.23 14.59
C SER A 548 3.93 4.26 14.88
N VAL A 549 4.07 3.46 15.93
CA VAL A 549 3.09 2.45 16.32
C VAL A 549 2.15 3.00 17.40
N ALA A 550 0.85 2.81 17.20
CA ALA A 550 -0.17 3.14 18.19
C ALA A 550 -0.33 2.01 19.20
N TYR A 551 -0.47 2.37 20.47
CA TYR A 551 -0.81 1.44 21.55
C TYR A 551 -1.82 2.09 22.49
N HIS A 552 -2.41 1.29 23.36
CA HIS A 552 -3.36 1.79 24.34
C HIS A 552 -2.91 1.51 25.77
N ALA A 553 -3.31 2.41 26.65
CA ALA A 553 -3.24 2.17 28.09
C ALA A 553 -4.65 2.15 28.66
N CYS A 554 -4.98 1.12 29.41
CA CYS A 554 -6.27 0.95 30.04
C CYS A 554 -6.16 1.36 31.52
N ILE A 555 -6.98 2.33 31.93
CA ILE A 555 -7.18 2.71 33.33
C ILE A 555 -8.43 1.98 33.82
N THR A 556 -8.29 1.10 34.80
CA THR A 556 -9.39 0.36 35.43
C THR A 556 -9.48 0.72 36.91
N VAL A 557 -10.65 0.50 37.52
CA VAL A 557 -10.78 0.55 38.99
C VAL A 557 -10.47 -0.83 39.56
N ASP A 558 -9.49 -0.89 40.48
CA ASP A 558 -9.14 -2.12 41.18
C ASP A 558 -10.24 -2.45 42.21
N GLN A 559 -11.02 -3.48 41.91
CA GLN A 559 -12.17 -3.90 42.71
C GLN A 559 -11.77 -4.40 44.11
N GLY A 560 -10.59 -5.01 44.25
CA GLY A 560 -10.14 -5.60 45.51
C GLY A 560 -9.52 -4.59 46.47
N LEU A 561 -8.97 -3.49 45.92
CA LEU A 561 -8.34 -2.43 46.69
C LEU A 561 -9.25 -1.21 46.91
N THR A 562 -10.32 -1.08 46.13
CA THR A 562 -11.31 0.00 46.27
C THR A 562 -12.33 -0.31 47.36
N SER A 563 -12.47 0.59 48.33
CA SER A 563 -13.44 0.51 49.43
C SER A 563 -14.63 1.47 49.29
N ASP A 564 -14.63 2.30 48.24
CA ASP A 564 -15.74 3.17 47.88
C ASP A 564 -17.01 2.38 47.50
N GLU A 565 -18.16 2.91 47.92
CA GLU A 565 -19.50 2.41 47.60
C GLU A 565 -20.35 3.47 46.85
N THR A 566 -19.80 4.65 46.52
CA THR A 566 -20.49 5.67 45.72
C THR A 566 -20.72 5.27 44.27
N GLY A 567 -20.00 4.26 43.79
CA GLY A 567 -20.20 3.65 42.48
C GLY A 567 -19.00 3.76 41.55
N TYR A 568 -17.83 4.22 42.01
CA TYR A 568 -16.61 4.24 41.18
C TYR A 568 -16.18 2.84 40.74
N LYS A 569 -16.50 1.80 41.51
CA LYS A 569 -16.32 0.39 41.10
C LYS A 569 -17.02 0.04 39.78
N ASN A 570 -18.06 0.80 39.41
CA ASN A 570 -18.84 0.63 38.19
C ASN A 570 -18.41 1.60 37.08
N CYS A 571 -17.34 2.38 37.26
CA CYS A 571 -16.81 3.21 36.19
C CYS A 571 -16.15 2.35 35.11
N ASP A 572 -16.52 2.60 33.86
CA ASP A 572 -15.91 1.93 32.72
C ASP A 572 -14.40 2.18 32.67
N PRO A 573 -13.62 1.19 32.19
CA PRO A 573 -12.22 1.39 31.90
C PRO A 573 -12.01 2.56 30.93
N ILE A 574 -11.03 3.42 31.22
CA ILE A 574 -10.65 4.51 30.30
C ILE A 574 -9.50 4.02 29.45
N LEU A 575 -9.74 3.94 28.14
CA LEU A 575 -8.70 3.66 27.16
C LEU A 575 -8.03 4.98 26.73
N LEU A 576 -6.72 5.07 26.98
CA LEU A 576 -5.86 6.12 26.45
C LEU A 576 -5.22 5.63 25.16
N SER A 577 -5.35 6.37 24.07
CA SER A 577 -4.60 6.11 22.84
C SER A 577 -3.30 6.90 22.85
N LEU A 578 -2.18 6.19 22.76
CA LEU A 578 -0.84 6.76 22.63
C LEU A 578 -0.22 6.30 21.31
N VAL A 579 0.82 7.02 20.89
CA VAL A 579 1.61 6.65 19.72
C VAL A 579 3.07 6.73 20.14
N ASN A 580 3.79 5.61 20.01
CA ASN A 580 5.23 5.61 20.11
C ASN A 580 5.81 6.09 18.78
N GLY A 581 6.62 7.15 18.82
CA GLY A 581 7.32 7.64 17.64
C GLY A 581 8.53 6.76 17.32
N ASP A 582 8.66 6.38 16.04
CA ASP A 582 9.79 5.67 15.45
C ASP A 582 10.96 6.64 15.19
N ASP A 583 12.13 6.39 15.78
CA ASP A 583 13.37 7.15 15.48
C ASP A 583 14.36 6.37 14.61
N ASP A 584 14.02 5.16 14.21
CA ASP A 584 14.78 4.36 13.30
C ASP A 584 14.54 4.74 11.84
N THR A 585 15.55 4.51 11.01
CA THR A 585 15.43 4.74 9.57
C THR A 585 16.22 3.70 8.83
N ALA A 586 15.54 2.93 7.97
CA ALA A 586 16.19 1.98 7.09
C ALA A 586 17.07 2.70 6.07
N SER A 587 18.37 2.41 6.12
CA SER A 587 19.37 2.97 5.20
C SER A 587 20.50 1.99 4.98
N LEU A 588 21.10 2.05 3.79
CA LEU A 588 22.28 1.28 3.42
C LEU A 588 23.49 2.23 3.39
N VAL A 589 24.47 1.97 4.24
CA VAL A 589 25.66 2.82 4.38
C VAL A 589 26.89 2.04 3.95
N ALA A 590 27.61 2.56 2.96
CA ALA A 590 28.90 2.05 2.53
C ALA A 590 30.01 3.07 2.79
N SER A 591 31.17 2.61 3.29
CA SER A 591 32.35 3.46 3.37
C SER A 591 32.95 3.69 1.98
N GLN A 592 33.73 4.76 1.84
CA GLN A 592 34.55 4.95 0.65
C GLN A 592 35.75 4.00 0.69
N ILE A 593 36.29 3.66 -0.48
CA ILE A 593 37.61 3.03 -0.58
C ILE A 593 38.65 4.13 -0.33
N SER A 594 39.57 3.90 0.61
CA SER A 594 40.51 4.95 1.05
C SER A 594 41.68 5.16 0.08
N ASN A 595 42.03 4.14 -0.70
CA ASN A 595 43.10 4.18 -1.68
C ASN A 595 42.57 3.78 -3.07
N VAL A 596 43.39 4.05 -4.08
CA VAL A 596 43.22 3.48 -5.41
C VAL A 596 43.50 1.97 -5.40
N VAL A 597 42.82 1.22 -6.26
CA VAL A 597 43.05 -0.22 -6.43
C VAL A 597 44.06 -0.44 -7.55
N LEU A 598 45.22 -1.02 -7.24
CA LEU A 598 46.28 -1.27 -8.23
C LEU A 598 46.12 -2.68 -8.82
N GLU A 599 46.17 -2.85 -10.14
CA GLU A 599 46.04 -4.15 -10.83
C GLU A 599 47.00 -5.23 -10.34
N ASN A 600 48.24 -4.85 -10.02
CA ASN A 600 49.26 -5.76 -9.46
C ASN A 600 49.53 -5.49 -7.97
N GLY A 601 48.67 -4.73 -7.29
CA GLY A 601 48.82 -4.40 -5.88
C GLY A 601 47.99 -5.27 -4.94
N PRO A 602 48.08 -5.01 -3.63
CA PRO A 602 47.18 -5.64 -2.67
C PRO A 602 45.73 -5.21 -2.96
N PRO A 603 44.74 -6.06 -2.66
CA PRO A 603 43.34 -5.66 -2.76
C PRO A 603 43.02 -4.58 -1.72
N GLU A 604 42.05 -3.74 -2.06
CA GLU A 604 41.50 -2.74 -1.16
C GLU A 604 40.14 -3.18 -0.64
N SER A 605 39.61 -2.49 0.36
CA SER A 605 38.30 -2.85 0.91
C SER A 605 37.48 -1.63 1.28
N PHE A 606 36.16 -1.83 1.26
CA PHE A 606 35.21 -0.94 1.89
C PHE A 606 34.26 -1.75 2.76
N THR A 607 33.52 -1.04 3.60
CA THR A 607 32.61 -1.64 4.56
C THR A 607 31.18 -1.25 4.25
N VAL A 608 30.24 -2.14 4.55
CA VAL A 608 28.82 -1.96 4.31
C VAL A 608 28.07 -2.35 5.58
N ARG A 609 27.11 -1.52 5.97
CA ARG A 609 26.17 -1.81 7.07
C ARG A 609 24.79 -1.25 6.75
N ILE A 610 23.79 -1.77 7.43
CA ILE A 610 22.45 -1.17 7.48
C ILE A 610 22.26 -0.44 8.81
N THR A 611 21.30 0.49 8.89
CA THR A 611 21.16 1.42 10.03
C THR A 611 20.08 1.06 11.03
N SER A 612 19.14 0.19 10.66
CA SER A 612 18.10 -0.37 11.53
C SER A 612 18.01 -1.89 11.35
N LYS A 613 17.52 -2.61 12.36
CA LYS A 613 17.20 -4.02 12.37
C LYS A 613 16.10 -4.36 11.35
N PRO A 614 16.35 -5.30 10.43
CA PRO A 614 15.33 -5.77 9.52
C PRO A 614 14.46 -6.86 10.17
N THR A 615 13.21 -7.01 9.70
CA THR A 615 12.29 -8.07 10.14
C THR A 615 12.63 -9.43 9.51
N HIS A 616 13.23 -9.41 8.32
CA HIS A 616 13.72 -10.60 7.59
C HIS A 616 15.10 -10.35 6.97
N PRO A 617 15.86 -11.38 6.56
CA PRO A 617 17.17 -11.17 5.95
C PRO A 617 17.13 -10.22 4.75
N VAL A 618 17.98 -9.18 4.79
CA VAL A 618 18.17 -8.22 3.68
C VAL A 618 19.34 -8.66 2.82
N ILE A 619 19.08 -8.85 1.53
CA ILE A 619 20.09 -9.29 0.56
C ILE A 619 20.54 -8.09 -0.29
N VAL A 620 21.82 -7.72 -0.20
CA VAL A 620 22.44 -6.68 -1.01
C VAL A 620 23.29 -7.34 -2.10
N THR A 621 23.02 -6.99 -3.35
CA THR A 621 23.81 -7.42 -4.52
C THR A 621 24.76 -6.32 -4.94
N LEU A 622 25.96 -6.71 -5.35
CA LEU A 622 26.99 -5.80 -5.85
C LEU A 622 27.15 -6.00 -7.36
N ASN A 623 27.15 -4.91 -8.11
CA ASN A 623 27.32 -4.91 -9.56
C ASN A 623 28.38 -3.87 -9.98
N THR A 624 29.18 -4.22 -10.99
CA THR A 624 30.08 -3.28 -11.67
C THR A 624 29.71 -3.22 -13.16
N PRO A 625 29.78 -2.04 -13.81
CA PRO A 625 29.67 -1.94 -15.25
C PRO A 625 30.91 -2.49 -16.00
N TYR A 626 32.02 -2.72 -15.28
CA TYR A 626 33.31 -3.17 -15.85
C TYR A 626 33.83 -4.42 -15.12
N PRO A 627 33.29 -5.62 -15.40
CA PRO A 627 33.70 -6.85 -14.72
C PRO A 627 35.09 -7.35 -15.09
N ASP A 628 35.65 -6.87 -16.22
CA ASP A 628 37.00 -7.22 -16.67
C ASP A 628 38.08 -6.39 -15.97
N GLU A 629 37.72 -5.29 -15.29
CA GLU A 629 38.64 -4.35 -14.61
C GLU A 629 38.85 -4.70 -13.13
N CYS A 630 37.81 -5.20 -12.46
CA CYS A 630 37.90 -5.60 -11.06
C CYS A 630 36.88 -6.68 -10.72
N HIS A 631 37.17 -7.42 -9.65
CA HIS A 631 36.19 -8.27 -8.99
C HIS A 631 36.11 -7.93 -7.51
N PHE A 632 34.94 -8.19 -6.92
CA PHE A 632 34.68 -8.00 -5.50
C PHE A 632 34.25 -9.30 -4.83
N SER A 633 34.67 -9.47 -3.58
CA SER A 633 34.34 -10.63 -2.74
C SER A 633 33.90 -10.17 -1.35
N PRO A 634 32.72 -10.60 -0.86
CA PRO A 634 31.72 -11.41 -1.57
C PRO A 634 30.94 -10.60 -2.64
N THR A 635 30.23 -11.29 -3.55
CA THR A 635 29.37 -10.68 -4.59
C THR A 635 27.96 -10.32 -4.10
N SER A 636 27.58 -10.81 -2.93
CA SER A 636 26.34 -10.43 -2.23
C SER A 636 26.56 -10.42 -0.72
N LEU A 637 25.86 -9.53 -0.03
CA LEU A 637 25.84 -9.43 1.42
C LEU A 637 24.46 -9.81 1.95
N THR A 638 24.42 -10.51 3.08
CA THR A 638 23.18 -10.87 3.76
C THR A 638 23.20 -10.29 5.17
N PHE A 639 22.27 -9.40 5.48
CA PHE A 639 22.07 -8.87 6.84
C PHE A 639 20.90 -9.58 7.49
N ASN A 640 21.20 -10.49 8.43
CA ASN A 640 20.17 -11.24 9.17
C ASN A 640 19.66 -10.44 10.37
N PRO A 641 18.38 -10.56 10.77
CA PRO A 641 17.81 -9.84 11.91
C PRO A 641 18.56 -10.00 13.24
N ALA A 642 19.28 -11.10 13.44
CA ALA A 642 20.05 -11.35 14.66
C ALA A 642 21.45 -10.72 14.68
N THR A 643 21.99 -10.33 13.52
CA THR A 643 23.39 -9.87 13.37
C THR A 643 23.50 -8.68 12.42
N TRP A 644 22.42 -7.92 12.26
CA TRP A 644 22.26 -6.88 11.23
C TRP A 644 23.24 -5.71 11.41
N ASN A 645 23.54 -5.37 12.67
CA ASN A 645 24.40 -4.24 13.06
C ASN A 645 25.89 -4.53 12.84
N ALA A 646 26.23 -5.76 12.46
CA ALA A 646 27.60 -6.12 12.10
C ALA A 646 27.96 -5.49 10.75
N THR A 647 29.04 -4.72 10.75
CA THR A 647 29.62 -4.18 9.52
C THR A 647 30.26 -5.31 8.70
N GLN A 648 29.86 -5.43 7.43
CA GLN A 648 30.40 -6.41 6.51
C GLN A 648 31.48 -5.78 5.62
N THR A 649 32.55 -6.51 5.34
CA THR A 649 33.66 -6.02 4.51
C THR A 649 33.56 -6.59 3.11
N VAL A 650 33.72 -5.73 2.10
CA VAL A 650 33.83 -6.10 0.70
C VAL A 650 35.26 -5.82 0.26
N THR A 651 35.94 -6.87 -0.21
CA THR A 651 37.29 -6.76 -0.77
C THR A 651 37.18 -6.55 -2.27
N VAL A 652 37.83 -5.51 -2.78
CA VAL A 652 37.91 -5.15 -4.20
C VAL A 652 39.32 -5.42 -4.70
N THR A 653 39.43 -6.20 -5.77
CA THR A 653 40.71 -6.56 -6.39
C THR A 653 40.65 -6.20 -7.86
N ALA A 654 41.57 -5.35 -8.31
CA ALA A 654 41.73 -5.05 -9.74
C ALA A 654 42.27 -6.30 -10.47
N LEU A 655 41.90 -6.45 -11.74
CA LEU A 655 42.32 -7.58 -12.57
C LEU A 655 43.44 -7.13 -13.51
N ALA A 656 44.65 -7.69 -13.34
CA ALA A 656 45.76 -7.42 -14.24
C ALA A 656 45.57 -8.09 -15.59
N ASP A 657 45.73 -7.34 -16.69
CA ASP A 657 45.59 -7.84 -18.06
C ASP A 657 46.93 -7.83 -18.83
N ASN A 658 48.01 -7.34 -18.20
CA ASN A 658 49.36 -7.17 -18.74
C ASN A 658 49.42 -6.24 -19.96
N SER A 659 48.44 -5.35 -20.11
CA SER A 659 48.36 -4.36 -21.18
C SER A 659 48.33 -2.96 -20.60
N PRO A 660 49.23 -2.06 -21.01
CA PRO A 660 49.22 -0.71 -20.49
C PRO A 660 48.03 0.08 -21.06
N ASP A 661 46.98 0.25 -20.26
CA ASP A 661 45.82 1.07 -20.56
C ASP A 661 45.78 2.37 -19.70
N ASN A 662 44.61 3.03 -19.61
CA ASN A 662 44.47 4.24 -18.80
C ASN A 662 43.75 3.92 -17.50
N ASP A 663 44.17 4.57 -16.41
CA ASP A 663 43.45 4.58 -15.13
C ASP A 663 41.95 4.80 -15.33
N MET A 664 41.13 3.93 -14.71
CA MET A 664 39.69 3.95 -14.84
C MET A 664 39.04 4.34 -13.50
N THR A 665 37.96 5.11 -13.57
CA THR A 665 37.11 5.40 -12.40
C THR A 665 35.65 5.09 -12.73
N PHE A 666 35.03 4.26 -11.90
CA PHE A 666 33.64 3.83 -12.04
C PHE A 666 33.01 3.56 -10.67
N ASP A 667 31.68 3.41 -10.64
CA ASP A 667 30.95 3.10 -9.41
C ASP A 667 30.65 1.59 -9.32
N ILE A 668 30.95 0.99 -8.17
CA ILE A 668 30.31 -0.26 -7.74
C ILE A 668 28.92 0.09 -7.20
N GLU A 669 27.88 -0.49 -7.79
CA GLU A 669 26.50 -0.29 -7.37
C GLU A 669 26.08 -1.38 -6.38
N LEU A 670 25.68 -0.97 -5.18
CA LEU A 670 25.07 -1.81 -4.16
C LEU A 670 23.56 -1.64 -4.22
N LYS A 671 22.85 -2.73 -4.49
CA LYS A 671 21.40 -2.73 -4.68
C LYS A 671 20.74 -3.82 -3.84
N ILE A 672 19.65 -3.47 -3.16
CA ILE A 672 18.79 -4.45 -2.48
C ILE A 672 18.14 -5.37 -3.53
N ASP A 673 18.33 -6.68 -3.37
CA ASP A 673 17.69 -7.71 -4.20
C ASP A 673 16.24 -7.92 -3.71
N LYS A 674 15.31 -7.24 -4.37
CA LYS A 674 13.88 -7.22 -4.00
C LYS A 674 13.21 -8.58 -4.14
N GLU A 675 13.72 -9.47 -4.98
CA GLU A 675 13.15 -10.81 -5.18
C GLU A 675 13.58 -11.79 -4.08
N LYS A 676 14.66 -11.47 -3.35
CA LYS A 676 15.20 -12.30 -2.26
C LYS A 676 15.05 -11.67 -0.87
N THR A 677 14.63 -10.42 -0.80
CA THR A 677 14.43 -9.68 0.45
C THR A 677 12.93 -9.57 0.73
N PHE A 678 12.45 -10.32 1.72
CA PHE A 678 11.05 -10.33 2.17
C PHE A 678 10.80 -9.41 3.38
N ASP A 679 11.77 -8.56 3.67
CA ASP A 679 11.74 -7.59 4.76
C ASP A 679 10.65 -6.52 4.55
N THR A 680 10.05 -6.09 5.67
CA THR A 680 8.98 -5.09 5.71
C THR A 680 9.39 -3.75 6.30
N SER A 681 10.59 -3.63 6.89
CA SER A 681 11.07 -2.41 7.58
C SER A 681 11.67 -1.38 6.60
N GLY A 682 11.12 -1.26 5.39
CA GLY A 682 11.49 -0.19 4.44
C GLY A 682 12.72 -0.42 3.54
N TYR A 683 13.53 -1.47 3.71
CA TYR A 683 14.75 -1.67 2.92
C TYR A 683 14.52 -1.88 1.41
N THR A 684 13.40 -2.51 1.02
CA THR A 684 13.08 -2.79 -0.39
C THR A 684 12.79 -1.53 -1.22
N GLY A 685 12.55 -0.39 -0.57
CA GLY A 685 12.31 0.92 -1.18
C GLY A 685 13.58 1.73 -1.49
N LEU A 686 14.75 1.30 -1.00
CA LEU A 686 15.99 2.07 -1.12
C LEU A 686 16.50 2.17 -2.55
N GLN A 687 17.10 3.32 -2.87
CA GLN A 687 17.84 3.51 -4.11
C GLN A 687 19.22 2.85 -4.01
N PRO A 688 19.82 2.43 -5.13
CA PRO A 688 21.16 1.86 -5.12
C PRO A 688 22.20 2.83 -4.56
N VAL A 689 23.12 2.31 -3.74
CA VAL A 689 24.26 3.06 -3.20
C VAL A 689 25.45 2.85 -4.12
N LYS A 690 26.17 3.93 -4.44
CA LYS A 690 27.33 3.90 -5.34
C LYS A 690 28.61 4.11 -4.54
N VAL A 691 29.57 3.21 -4.73
CA VAL A 691 30.91 3.32 -4.16
C VAL A 691 31.88 3.55 -5.32
N PRO A 692 32.47 4.74 -5.44
CA PRO A 692 33.44 5.02 -6.49
C PRO A 692 34.72 4.21 -6.26
N VAL A 693 35.24 3.65 -7.34
CA VAL A 693 36.48 2.89 -7.38
C VAL A 693 37.33 3.45 -8.49
N THR A 694 38.61 3.70 -8.19
CA THR A 694 39.62 4.03 -9.18
C THR A 694 40.60 2.88 -9.28
N THR A 695 40.61 2.20 -10.43
CA THR A 695 41.67 1.25 -10.78
C THR A 695 42.81 2.03 -11.41
N ILE A 696 44.03 1.80 -10.91
CA ILE A 696 45.24 2.41 -11.48
C ILE A 696 45.98 1.31 -12.21
N ASN A 697 46.26 1.60 -13.47
CA ASN A 697 47.05 0.73 -14.30
C ASN A 697 48.46 0.65 -13.71
N THR A 698 48.89 -0.58 -13.38
CA THR A 698 50.26 -0.83 -12.90
C THR A 698 51.01 -1.80 -13.79
N ASP A 699 50.48 -2.07 -14.99
CA ASP A 699 51.11 -2.94 -15.95
C ASP A 699 52.27 -2.24 -16.67
N PRO A 700 53.48 -2.85 -16.65
CA PRO A 700 54.62 -2.36 -17.41
C PRO A 700 54.30 -2.27 -18.90
N GLY A 701 54.73 -1.20 -19.57
CA GLY A 701 54.49 -1.03 -21.00
C GLY A 701 55.47 -0.12 -21.73
N ILE A 702 55.49 -0.22 -23.05
CA ILE A 702 56.28 0.62 -23.96
C ILE A 702 55.34 1.59 -24.67
N ARG A 703 55.64 2.89 -24.64
CA ARG A 703 54.90 3.90 -25.38
C ARG A 703 55.69 4.39 -26.58
N LEU A 704 55.12 4.24 -27.77
CA LEU A 704 55.66 4.78 -29.01
C LEU A 704 55.04 6.16 -29.28
N THR A 705 55.87 7.16 -29.57
CA THR A 705 55.43 8.49 -30.00
C THR A 705 56.03 8.79 -31.36
N HIS A 706 55.18 9.07 -32.34
CA HIS A 706 55.60 9.42 -33.68
C HIS A 706 56.09 10.87 -33.75
N HIS A 707 57.22 11.10 -34.41
CA HIS A 707 57.64 12.43 -34.84
C HIS A 707 57.53 12.48 -36.37
N ILE A 708 56.36 12.84 -36.88
CA ILE A 708 56.18 13.17 -38.31
C ILE A 708 55.32 14.43 -38.42
N THR A 709 55.92 15.50 -38.93
CA THR A 709 55.18 16.64 -39.50
C THR A 709 54.46 16.17 -40.76
N GLY A 710 53.15 15.88 -40.71
CA GLY A 710 52.28 16.07 -41.87
C GLY A 710 51.34 14.95 -42.33
N ILE A 711 51.43 13.68 -41.92
CA ILE A 711 50.43 12.64 -42.33
C ILE A 711 50.29 11.55 -41.25
N PRO A 712 49.07 11.14 -40.86
CA PRO A 712 48.85 10.05 -39.91
C PRO A 712 48.79 8.68 -40.63
N HIS A 713 49.56 7.71 -40.11
CA HIS A 713 49.48 6.25 -40.33
C HIS A 713 50.35 5.58 -41.42
N CYS A 714 51.35 6.23 -42.03
CA CYS A 714 52.42 5.50 -42.72
C CYS A 714 53.79 6.18 -42.55
N HIS A 715 54.82 5.42 -42.18
CA HIS A 715 56.19 5.91 -42.17
C HIS A 715 56.73 5.82 -43.60
N LYS A 716 56.79 6.95 -44.32
CA LYS A 716 57.43 7.01 -45.64
C LYS A 716 58.90 7.37 -45.49
N ILE A 717 59.78 6.51 -45.98
CA ILE A 717 61.24 6.69 -46.08
C ILE A 717 61.64 6.58 -47.56
N SER A 718 62.88 6.93 -47.91
CA SER A 718 63.39 6.76 -49.28
C SER A 718 64.86 6.37 -49.30
N GLU A 719 65.26 5.76 -50.41
CA GLU A 719 66.65 5.40 -50.72
C GLU A 719 67.55 6.64 -50.87
N SER A 720 66.97 7.76 -51.31
CA SER A 720 67.62 9.08 -51.40
C SER A 720 67.94 9.73 -50.05
N GLY A 721 67.64 9.06 -48.94
CA GLY A 721 67.99 9.48 -47.59
C GLY A 721 66.86 10.15 -46.82
N LEU A 722 65.60 10.07 -47.29
CA LEU A 722 64.46 10.42 -46.45
C LEU A 722 64.34 9.37 -45.34
N THR A 723 64.42 9.82 -44.10
CA THR A 723 64.27 8.96 -42.93
C THR A 723 62.98 9.28 -42.19
N SER A 724 62.48 8.31 -41.44
CA SER A 724 61.38 8.51 -40.51
C SER A 724 61.85 8.19 -39.10
N SER A 725 61.13 8.64 -38.08
CA SER A 725 61.52 8.32 -36.71
C SER A 725 60.33 8.17 -35.79
N PHE A 726 60.51 7.34 -34.77
CA PHE A 726 59.62 7.25 -33.62
C PHE A 726 60.48 7.32 -32.36
N SER A 727 59.88 7.76 -31.26
CA SER A 727 60.50 7.65 -29.95
C SER A 727 59.80 6.55 -29.16
N ALA A 728 60.58 5.79 -28.40
CA ALA A 728 60.05 4.86 -27.40
C ALA A 728 60.43 5.33 -26.00
N LYS A 729 59.53 5.16 -25.05
CA LYS A 729 59.80 5.27 -23.61
C LYS A 729 59.03 4.21 -22.84
N LEU A 730 59.42 3.95 -21.61
CA LEU A 730 58.66 3.09 -20.72
C LEU A 730 57.53 3.89 -20.04
N ILE A 731 56.44 3.20 -19.72
CA ILE A 731 55.25 3.78 -19.07
C ILE A 731 55.41 3.86 -17.55
N LEU A 732 56.14 2.90 -16.95
CA LEU A 732 56.43 2.83 -15.53
C LEU A 732 57.95 2.77 -15.26
N PRO A 733 58.40 3.21 -14.08
CA PRO A 733 59.81 3.08 -13.68
C PRO A 733 60.19 1.61 -13.51
N PRO A 734 61.20 1.09 -14.23
CA PRO A 734 61.72 -0.24 -13.99
C PRO A 734 62.59 -0.26 -12.73
N ASP A 735 62.71 -1.41 -12.07
CA ASP A 735 63.59 -1.58 -10.89
C ASP A 735 65.04 -1.88 -11.28
N ASN A 736 65.26 -2.24 -12.54
CA ASN A 736 66.57 -2.49 -13.12
C ASN A 736 66.55 -2.17 -14.64
N THR A 737 67.54 -2.70 -15.36
CA THR A 737 67.69 -2.46 -16.79
C THR A 737 66.64 -3.24 -17.59
N VAL A 738 65.89 -2.53 -18.43
CA VAL A 738 65.00 -3.07 -19.46
C VAL A 738 65.63 -2.85 -20.82
N VAL A 739 65.73 -3.93 -21.59
CA VAL A 739 66.33 -3.92 -22.93
C VAL A 739 65.22 -4.18 -23.94
N VAL A 740 65.04 -3.27 -24.89
CA VAL A 740 64.03 -3.35 -25.94
C VAL A 740 64.72 -3.51 -27.28
N ASP A 741 64.43 -4.60 -27.99
CA ASP A 741 64.93 -4.86 -29.34
C ASP A 741 63.99 -4.22 -30.38
N ILE A 742 64.58 -3.62 -31.41
CA ILE A 742 63.89 -3.05 -32.55
C ILE A 742 64.30 -3.87 -33.78
N ALA A 743 63.36 -4.65 -34.31
CA ALA A 743 63.59 -5.53 -35.45
C ALA A 743 62.88 -5.00 -36.70
N CYS A 744 63.58 -5.07 -37.83
CA CYS A 744 62.98 -4.84 -39.14
C CYS A 744 62.59 -6.19 -39.76
N SER A 745 61.36 -6.31 -40.25
CA SER A 745 60.91 -7.53 -40.93
C SER A 745 61.61 -7.76 -42.26
N ASP A 746 62.04 -6.68 -42.92
CA ASP A 746 62.78 -6.74 -44.17
C ASP A 746 64.04 -5.85 -44.17
N PRO A 747 65.20 -6.42 -43.83
CA PRO A 747 66.46 -5.69 -43.83
C PRO A 747 66.98 -5.29 -45.22
N SER A 748 66.44 -5.81 -46.34
CA SER A 748 66.80 -5.28 -47.67
C SER A 748 66.17 -3.92 -47.92
N GLU A 749 64.97 -3.68 -47.38
CA GLU A 749 64.20 -2.45 -47.60
C GLU A 749 64.42 -1.37 -46.54
N GLY A 750 64.74 -1.79 -45.32
CA GLY A 750 64.77 -0.87 -44.20
C GLY A 750 65.71 -1.32 -43.09
N ARG A 751 66.35 -0.34 -42.45
CA ARG A 751 67.09 -0.56 -41.21
C ARG A 751 66.70 0.47 -40.15
N VAL A 752 66.85 0.08 -38.89
CA VAL A 752 66.60 0.95 -37.74
C VAL A 752 67.91 1.28 -37.03
N SER A 753 68.02 2.49 -36.48
CA SER A 753 69.15 2.91 -35.67
C SER A 753 68.67 3.73 -34.46
N PRO A 754 68.99 3.31 -33.22
CA PRO A 754 69.63 2.04 -32.84
C PRO A 754 68.67 0.83 -32.98
N GLN A 755 69.23 -0.40 -33.05
CA GLN A 755 68.47 -1.67 -33.04
C GLN A 755 68.07 -2.14 -31.63
N GLN A 756 68.59 -1.48 -30.59
CA GLN A 756 68.31 -1.81 -29.21
C GLN A 756 68.27 -0.53 -28.38
N LEU A 757 67.26 -0.43 -27.52
CA LEU A 757 67.10 0.62 -26.53
C LEU A 757 67.34 0.06 -25.14
N THR A 758 68.00 0.83 -24.29
CA THR A 758 68.27 0.45 -22.90
C THR A 758 67.65 1.47 -21.97
N PHE A 759 66.67 1.04 -21.20
CA PHE A 759 66.03 1.82 -20.17
C PHE A 759 66.50 1.33 -18.80
N THR A 760 66.68 2.29 -17.89
CA THR A 760 67.19 2.14 -16.53
C THR A 760 66.25 2.90 -15.60
N PRO A 761 66.31 2.68 -14.28
CA PRO A 761 65.49 3.43 -13.32
C PRO A 761 65.64 4.97 -13.42
N THR A 762 66.71 5.47 -14.05
CA THR A 762 67.00 6.90 -14.19
C THR A 762 66.65 7.53 -15.54
N ASN A 763 66.34 6.74 -16.58
CA ASN A 763 66.07 7.25 -17.92
C ASN A 763 64.82 6.64 -18.59
N TRP A 764 64.02 5.88 -17.86
CA TRP A 764 62.86 5.15 -18.37
C TRP A 764 61.80 6.06 -19.01
N GLU A 765 61.59 7.26 -18.46
CA GLU A 765 60.61 8.25 -18.94
C GLU A 765 61.14 9.10 -20.10
N MET A 766 62.44 9.02 -20.39
CA MET A 766 63.08 9.77 -21.45
C MET A 766 62.77 9.12 -22.80
N ASN A 767 62.22 9.90 -23.73
CA ASN A 767 62.03 9.49 -25.11
C ASN A 767 63.39 9.12 -25.73
N GLN A 768 63.58 7.86 -26.09
CA GLN A 768 64.72 7.40 -26.87
C GLN A 768 64.32 7.31 -28.33
N LEU A 769 64.99 8.09 -29.18
CA LEU A 769 64.69 8.20 -30.60
C LEU A 769 65.23 6.99 -31.37
N VAL A 770 64.40 6.42 -32.22
CA VAL A 770 64.77 5.42 -33.23
C VAL A 770 64.51 6.01 -34.61
N THR A 771 65.54 6.02 -35.44
CA THR A 771 65.45 6.44 -36.84
C THR A 771 65.30 5.21 -37.72
N ILE A 772 64.27 5.23 -38.54
CA ILE A 772 64.02 4.28 -39.64
C ILE A 772 64.66 4.87 -40.90
N ILE A 773 65.53 4.10 -41.53
CA ILE A 773 66.35 4.51 -42.67
C ILE A 773 66.08 3.56 -43.83
N GLY A 774 65.74 4.13 -44.99
CA GLY A 774 65.63 3.36 -46.24
C GLY A 774 67.00 2.78 -46.60
N VAL A 775 67.01 1.54 -47.06
CA VAL A 775 68.22 0.92 -47.60
C VAL A 775 68.15 1.10 -49.11
N ASP A 776 69.16 1.78 -49.67
CA ASP A 776 69.37 1.92 -51.12
C ASP A 776 69.79 0.57 -51.68
N ASP A 777 68.88 -0.04 -52.44
CA ASP A 777 69.17 -1.21 -53.25
C ASP A 777 69.31 -0.83 -54.74
N LYS A 778 69.89 -1.72 -55.55
CA LYS A 778 70.22 -1.42 -56.95
C LYS A 778 69.14 -1.86 -57.94
N GLU A 779 68.03 -2.39 -57.43
CA GLU A 779 66.96 -2.99 -58.19
C GLU A 779 65.79 -2.00 -58.25
N ILE A 780 65.27 -1.74 -59.46
CA ILE A 780 64.11 -0.85 -59.64
C ILE A 780 62.85 -1.67 -59.38
N ASP A 781 62.35 -1.67 -58.15
CA ASP A 781 61.32 -2.61 -57.71
C ASP A 781 60.01 -1.96 -57.18
N LYS A 782 59.94 -0.62 -57.15
CA LYS A 782 58.82 0.23 -56.64
C LYS A 782 58.77 0.32 -55.11
N GLU A 783 57.83 1.12 -54.59
CA GLU A 783 57.63 1.29 -53.14
C GLU A 783 57.33 -0.05 -52.44
N GLN A 784 58.26 -0.53 -51.61
CA GLN A 784 58.11 -1.75 -50.81
C GLN A 784 57.54 -1.45 -49.41
N GLU A 785 56.75 -2.38 -48.87
CA GLU A 785 56.18 -2.30 -47.52
C GLU A 785 56.79 -3.34 -46.57
N PHE A 786 57.17 -2.91 -45.38
CA PHE A 786 57.67 -3.78 -44.31
C PHE A 786 57.17 -3.33 -42.93
N GLN A 787 57.57 -4.03 -41.87
CA GLN A 787 57.13 -3.80 -40.49
C GLN A 787 58.34 -3.61 -39.56
N ILE A 788 58.17 -2.77 -38.54
CA ILE A 788 59.11 -2.67 -37.42
C ILE A 788 58.46 -3.26 -36.18
N GLU A 789 59.06 -4.30 -35.62
CA GLU A 789 58.67 -4.89 -34.33
C GLU A 789 59.50 -4.27 -33.21
N VAL A 790 58.84 -3.88 -32.12
CA VAL A 790 59.42 -3.36 -30.89
C VAL A 790 59.07 -4.33 -29.77
N SER A 791 60.04 -5.06 -29.25
CA SER A 791 59.80 -6.12 -28.24
C SER A 791 60.83 -6.10 -27.12
N VAL A 792 60.41 -6.50 -25.91
CA VAL A 792 61.33 -6.58 -24.76
C VAL A 792 62.22 -7.82 -24.89
N ASN A 793 63.53 -7.64 -24.84
CA ASN A 793 64.47 -8.74 -24.77
C ASN A 793 64.46 -9.34 -23.36
N ALA A 794 63.68 -10.41 -23.19
CA ALA A 794 63.52 -11.06 -21.88
C ALA A 794 64.84 -11.62 -21.29
N SER A 795 65.80 -11.99 -22.14
CA SER A 795 67.09 -12.55 -21.74
C SER A 795 68.10 -11.49 -21.29
N ALA A 796 68.08 -10.30 -21.90
CA ALA A 796 68.95 -9.18 -21.57
C ALA A 796 68.36 -8.26 -20.49
N THR A 797 67.03 -8.28 -20.31
CA THR A 797 66.33 -7.51 -19.28
C THR A 797 66.58 -8.10 -17.89
N ARG A 798 67.05 -7.25 -16.96
CA ARG A 798 67.31 -7.62 -15.56
C ARG A 798 66.24 -7.09 -14.59
N ASP A 799 65.29 -6.33 -15.12
CA ASP A 799 64.10 -5.84 -14.41
C ASP A 799 63.19 -6.99 -13.95
N ALA A 800 62.57 -6.80 -12.78
CA ALA A 800 61.60 -7.71 -12.18
C ALA A 800 60.19 -7.10 -12.06
N THR A 801 59.97 -5.86 -12.51
CA THR A 801 58.67 -5.16 -12.43
C THR A 801 57.65 -5.70 -13.43
N GLY A 802 58.06 -6.53 -14.39
CA GLY A 802 57.16 -7.28 -15.27
C GLY A 802 57.35 -7.00 -16.76
N TYR A 803 58.30 -6.12 -17.12
CA TYR A 803 58.59 -5.75 -18.51
C TYR A 803 58.85 -6.96 -19.44
N LYS A 804 59.29 -8.09 -18.91
CA LYS A 804 59.51 -9.35 -19.67
C LYS A 804 58.24 -9.96 -20.25
N LYS A 805 57.06 -9.56 -19.76
CA LYS A 805 55.75 -10.08 -20.20
C LYS A 805 55.04 -9.15 -21.19
N VAL A 806 55.63 -7.98 -21.49
CA VAL A 806 55.04 -7.00 -22.41
C VAL A 806 54.93 -7.58 -23.81
N THR A 807 53.74 -7.54 -24.36
CA THR A 807 53.46 -7.99 -25.73
C THR A 807 54.22 -7.11 -26.76
N PRO A 808 54.84 -7.70 -27.80
CA PRO A 808 55.49 -6.95 -28.87
C PRO A 808 54.55 -5.93 -29.54
N LEU A 809 55.08 -4.73 -29.82
CA LEU A 809 54.39 -3.71 -30.59
C LEU A 809 54.86 -3.75 -32.04
N VAL A 810 53.96 -3.58 -33.00
CA VAL A 810 54.27 -3.61 -34.44
C VAL A 810 53.90 -2.28 -35.09
N ILE A 811 54.88 -1.62 -35.71
CA ILE A 811 54.69 -0.45 -36.58
C ILE A 811 54.54 -0.98 -38.01
N GLN A 812 53.36 -0.82 -38.60
CA GLN A 812 53.04 -1.28 -39.95
C GLN A 812 51.92 -0.42 -40.60
N PRO A 813 51.97 -0.17 -41.93
CA PRO A 813 53.10 -0.41 -42.83
C PRO A 813 54.16 0.70 -42.73
N VAL A 814 55.44 0.32 -42.86
CA VAL A 814 56.54 1.23 -43.19
C VAL A 814 56.84 1.09 -44.68
N ARG A 815 57.03 2.21 -45.38
CA ARG A 815 57.16 2.25 -46.84
C ARG A 815 58.49 2.85 -47.27
N ASN A 816 59.32 2.10 -47.98
CA ASN A 816 60.55 2.60 -48.61
C ASN A 816 60.24 3.01 -50.05
N ALA A 817 60.45 4.28 -50.40
CA ALA A 817 60.28 4.79 -51.76
C ALA A 817 61.59 4.69 -52.55
N ASP A 818 61.51 4.04 -53.70
CA ASP A 818 62.54 3.94 -54.73
C ASP A 818 62.85 5.33 -55.30
N ASP A 819 64.14 5.73 -55.36
CA ASP A 819 64.55 7.12 -55.64
C ASP A 819 65.00 7.39 -57.08
N ASN A 820 64.90 6.41 -57.97
CA ASN A 820 65.16 6.56 -59.40
C ASN A 820 63.87 6.78 -60.23
N ASP A 821 62.88 7.42 -59.60
CA ASP A 821 61.60 7.84 -60.16
C ASP A 821 61.75 8.74 -61.42
N TRP A 822 61.18 8.24 -62.52
CA TRP A 822 61.08 8.74 -63.90
C TRP A 822 60.61 10.19 -64.14
N GLU A 823 60.35 11.00 -63.11
CA GLU A 823 59.67 12.31 -63.26
C GLU A 823 60.59 13.50 -63.62
N ASN A 824 61.91 13.30 -63.84
CA ASN A 824 62.85 14.40 -64.10
C ASN A 824 63.84 14.17 -65.27
N ILE A 825 63.39 13.54 -66.35
CA ILE A 825 64.20 13.32 -67.57
C ILE A 825 64.25 14.61 -68.40
N GLY A 826 65.44 15.18 -68.63
CA GLY A 826 65.61 16.43 -69.38
C GLY A 826 67.07 16.82 -69.66
N MET A 827 67.27 17.83 -70.51
CA MET A 827 68.61 18.36 -70.84
C MET A 827 68.85 19.68 -70.10
N ALA A 828 69.98 19.79 -69.42
CA ALA A 828 70.43 21.03 -68.79
C ALA A 828 71.27 21.84 -69.79
N VAL A 829 70.89 23.11 -69.99
CA VAL A 829 71.62 24.07 -70.83
C VAL A 829 72.18 25.18 -69.94
N SER A 830 73.47 25.49 -70.07
CA SER A 830 74.09 26.59 -69.33
C SER A 830 73.72 27.96 -69.90
N ASP A 831 73.99 29.01 -69.13
CA ASP A 831 73.95 30.38 -69.64
C ASP A 831 74.81 30.54 -70.91
N ILE A 832 74.36 31.40 -71.81
CA ILE A 832 75.05 31.74 -73.05
C ILE A 832 76.19 32.70 -72.75
N SER A 833 77.38 32.39 -73.26
CA SER A 833 78.57 33.24 -73.15
C SER A 833 79.03 33.70 -74.54
N GLY A 834 79.15 35.02 -74.73
CA GLY A 834 79.50 35.64 -76.01
C GLY A 834 78.29 36.20 -76.76
N THR A 835 78.54 36.78 -77.93
CA THR A 835 77.51 37.42 -78.76
C THR A 835 77.65 36.99 -80.21
N VAL A 836 76.51 36.67 -80.83
CA VAL A 836 76.44 36.27 -82.23
C VAL A 836 76.34 37.54 -83.08
N THR A 837 77.27 37.74 -84.01
CA THR A 837 77.31 38.92 -84.89
C THR A 837 77.76 38.54 -86.29
N GLU A 838 77.26 39.23 -87.31
CA GLU A 838 77.55 38.94 -88.72
C GLU A 838 79.00 39.18 -89.15
N ASN A 839 79.84 39.79 -88.32
CA ASN A 839 81.30 39.88 -88.56
C ASN A 839 82.08 38.64 -88.09
N GLY A 840 81.41 37.49 -87.93
CA GLY A 840 82.01 36.23 -87.47
C GLY A 840 82.09 36.10 -85.95
N GLY A 841 81.27 36.85 -85.21
CA GLY A 841 81.15 36.73 -83.75
C GLY A 841 80.41 35.45 -83.36
N SER A 842 80.90 34.76 -82.33
CA SER A 842 80.31 33.51 -81.85
C SER A 842 80.00 33.56 -80.36
N ALA A 843 78.99 32.78 -79.98
CA ALA A 843 78.59 32.53 -78.60
C ALA A 843 78.62 31.02 -78.31
N THR A 844 78.84 30.65 -77.06
CA THR A 844 78.88 29.25 -76.63
C THR A 844 77.96 29.01 -75.45
N PHE A 845 77.41 27.80 -75.38
CA PHE A 845 76.73 27.27 -74.20
C PHE A 845 77.07 25.79 -74.03
N HIS A 846 76.78 25.22 -72.87
CA HIS A 846 77.04 23.82 -72.57
C HIS A 846 75.75 23.04 -72.36
N VAL A 847 75.74 21.77 -72.77
CA VAL A 847 74.63 20.83 -72.62
C VAL A 847 75.10 19.63 -71.81
N ALA A 848 74.30 19.18 -70.85
CA ALA A 848 74.45 17.91 -70.13
C ALA A 848 73.06 17.27 -69.91
N LEU A 849 73.00 15.96 -69.68
CA LEU A 849 71.75 15.31 -69.29
C LEU A 849 71.47 15.54 -67.79
N ALA A 850 70.22 15.39 -67.36
CA ALA A 850 69.79 15.62 -65.97
C ALA A 850 69.76 14.34 -65.11
N THR A 851 69.68 13.16 -65.75
CA THR A 851 69.68 11.83 -65.12
C THR A 851 70.55 10.85 -65.91
N VAL A 852 70.99 9.78 -65.26
CA VAL A 852 71.81 8.74 -65.91
C VAL A 852 70.97 7.96 -66.95
N PRO A 853 71.36 7.92 -68.23
CA PRO A 853 70.68 7.10 -69.22
C PRO A 853 71.18 5.65 -69.13
N ASN A 854 70.38 4.69 -69.62
CA ASN A 854 70.72 3.26 -69.62
C ASN A 854 71.35 2.80 -70.95
N GLY A 855 71.54 3.74 -71.88
CA GLY A 855 72.24 3.59 -73.15
C GLY A 855 72.73 4.96 -73.64
N ASP A 856 73.35 5.01 -74.81
CA ASP A 856 73.86 6.26 -75.36
C ASP A 856 72.69 7.16 -75.82
N VAL A 857 72.72 8.43 -75.40
CA VAL A 857 71.79 9.48 -75.84
C VAL A 857 72.48 10.37 -76.86
N ILE A 858 71.90 10.45 -78.06
CA ILE A 858 72.41 11.20 -79.20
C ILE A 858 71.47 12.39 -79.45
N VAL A 859 71.99 13.61 -79.33
CA VAL A 859 71.25 14.86 -79.45
C VAL A 859 71.68 15.61 -80.71
N ASP A 860 70.75 15.87 -81.62
CA ASP A 860 70.97 16.75 -82.78
C ASP A 860 70.85 18.21 -82.37
N VAL A 861 71.77 19.03 -82.88
CA VAL A 861 71.87 20.48 -82.64
C VAL A 861 71.65 21.20 -83.96
N THR A 862 70.56 21.94 -84.08
CA THR A 862 70.17 22.63 -85.32
C THR A 862 69.86 24.11 -85.08
N SER A 863 70.06 24.95 -86.10
CA SER A 863 69.69 26.37 -86.06
C SER A 863 68.36 26.58 -86.79
N SER A 864 67.47 27.41 -86.24
CA SER A 864 66.21 27.76 -86.91
C SER A 864 66.41 28.62 -88.16
N ASN A 865 67.57 29.26 -88.30
CA ASN A 865 67.94 30.03 -89.48
C ASN A 865 69.46 29.97 -89.72
N GLU A 866 69.88 28.99 -90.53
CA GLU A 866 71.29 28.76 -90.84
C GLU A 866 71.93 29.86 -91.70
N ALA A 867 71.13 30.73 -92.33
CA ALA A 867 71.65 31.89 -93.05
C ALA A 867 72.13 33.01 -92.10
N GLU A 868 71.65 33.02 -90.86
CA GLU A 868 71.95 34.04 -89.84
C GLU A 868 72.95 33.53 -88.81
N ALA A 869 72.81 32.27 -88.38
CA ALA A 869 73.75 31.65 -87.44
C ALA A 869 73.90 30.14 -87.67
N SER A 870 75.16 29.71 -87.70
CA SER A 870 75.55 28.30 -87.82
C SER A 870 75.95 27.71 -86.46
N VAL A 871 75.76 26.40 -86.27
CA VAL A 871 76.04 25.70 -85.00
C VAL A 871 77.10 24.61 -85.17
N SER A 872 77.93 24.42 -84.15
CA SER A 872 78.93 23.34 -84.12
C SER A 872 79.23 22.87 -82.69
N PRO A 873 79.32 21.55 -82.43
CA PRO A 873 79.05 20.45 -83.37
C PRO A 873 77.55 20.27 -83.64
N ALA A 874 77.19 19.63 -84.76
CA ALA A 874 75.79 19.36 -85.13
C ALA A 874 75.14 18.20 -84.35
N THR A 875 75.93 17.40 -83.63
CA THR A 875 75.45 16.28 -82.82
C THR A 875 76.28 16.13 -81.55
N LEU A 876 75.63 15.82 -80.43
CA LEU A 876 76.24 15.51 -79.14
C LEU A 876 75.91 14.06 -78.76
N VAL A 877 76.86 13.33 -78.17
CA VAL A 877 76.66 11.94 -77.70
C VAL A 877 77.01 11.84 -76.23
N PHE A 878 76.08 11.37 -75.41
CA PHE A 878 76.21 11.18 -73.97
C PHE A 878 76.09 9.69 -73.64
N ALA A 879 77.15 9.10 -73.07
CA ALA A 879 77.17 7.71 -72.62
C ALA A 879 76.73 7.60 -71.14
N PRO A 880 76.19 6.46 -70.69
CA PRO A 880 75.74 6.26 -69.29
C PRO A 880 76.78 6.64 -68.23
N GLU A 881 78.06 6.46 -68.49
CA GLU A 881 79.14 6.79 -67.55
C GLU A 881 79.56 8.28 -67.54
N THR A 882 79.17 9.06 -68.56
CA THR A 882 79.61 10.46 -68.76
C THR A 882 78.45 11.42 -69.07
N TRP A 883 77.22 11.02 -68.73
CA TRP A 883 75.99 11.72 -69.10
C TRP A 883 75.90 13.16 -68.60
N ASN A 884 76.50 13.44 -67.44
CA ASN A 884 76.51 14.74 -66.79
C ASN A 884 77.72 15.60 -67.18
N GLU A 885 78.62 15.10 -68.03
CA GLU A 885 79.74 15.89 -68.53
C GLU A 885 79.26 16.94 -69.53
N LYS A 886 79.58 18.20 -69.24
CA LYS A 886 79.16 19.37 -70.05
C LYS A 886 79.80 19.36 -71.43
N LYS A 887 79.00 19.26 -72.49
CA LYS A 887 79.44 19.35 -73.89
C LYS A 887 79.14 20.73 -74.46
N THR A 888 80.12 21.35 -75.10
CA THR A 888 80.02 22.73 -75.60
C THR A 888 79.40 22.77 -77.00
N VAL A 889 78.41 23.65 -77.18
CA VAL A 889 77.86 24.06 -78.46
C VAL A 889 78.30 25.50 -78.75
N THR A 890 78.83 25.72 -79.95
CA THR A 890 79.24 27.04 -80.44
C THR A 890 78.29 27.48 -81.54
N VAL A 891 77.75 28.70 -81.43
CA VAL A 891 76.85 29.35 -82.38
C VAL A 891 77.59 30.53 -82.98
N THR A 892 77.76 30.56 -84.31
CA THR A 892 78.55 31.58 -85.02
C THR A 892 77.69 32.31 -86.04
N GLY A 893 77.70 33.64 -85.98
CA GLY A 893 76.97 34.50 -86.91
C GLY A 893 77.50 34.33 -88.33
N VAL A 894 76.61 34.21 -89.31
CA VAL A 894 76.96 34.02 -90.71
C VAL A 894 76.90 35.39 -91.41
N PRO A 895 77.99 35.88 -92.03
CA PRO A 895 78.00 37.18 -92.68
C PRO A 895 77.07 37.25 -93.89
N ASP A 896 76.26 38.29 -93.92
CA ASP A 896 75.31 38.65 -94.97
C ASP A 896 75.62 40.10 -95.43
N SER A 897 75.15 40.51 -96.62
CA SER A 897 75.48 41.82 -97.22
C SER A 897 74.35 42.86 -97.13
N LYS A 898 73.31 42.60 -96.33
CA LYS A 898 72.16 43.47 -96.11
C LYS A 898 72.12 43.90 -94.64
N GLU A 899 72.03 45.20 -94.40
CA GLU A 899 71.79 45.75 -93.06
C GLU A 899 70.29 45.64 -92.79
N ASP A 900 69.88 44.61 -92.05
CA ASP A 900 68.47 44.26 -91.87
C ASP A 900 68.02 44.15 -90.40
N GLY A 901 68.89 44.55 -89.47
CA GLY A 901 68.64 44.69 -88.05
C GLY A 901 68.60 43.37 -87.28
N GLU A 902 68.75 43.45 -85.96
CA GLU A 902 68.89 42.30 -85.06
C GLU A 902 67.84 41.19 -85.30
N LYS A 903 68.32 39.99 -85.66
CA LYS A 903 67.48 38.80 -85.92
C LYS A 903 67.48 37.83 -84.74
N GLU A 904 66.31 37.32 -84.40
CA GLU A 904 66.20 36.22 -83.44
C GLU A 904 66.40 34.87 -84.15
N VAL A 905 67.34 34.08 -83.64
CA VAL A 905 67.63 32.70 -84.08
C VAL A 905 67.51 31.77 -82.89
N THR A 906 66.89 30.60 -83.06
CA THR A 906 66.78 29.61 -81.98
C THR A 906 67.59 28.37 -82.35
N VAL A 907 68.49 27.96 -81.46
CA VAL A 907 69.17 26.66 -81.54
C VAL A 907 68.30 25.60 -80.88
N GLN A 908 68.00 24.53 -81.59
CA GLN A 908 67.14 23.44 -81.13
C GLN A 908 67.98 22.18 -80.88
N LEU A 909 67.81 21.60 -79.69
CA LEU A 909 68.43 20.36 -79.23
C LEU A 909 67.36 19.26 -79.20
N SER A 910 67.50 18.21 -80.00
CA SER A 910 66.52 17.12 -80.07
C SER A 910 67.20 15.77 -79.98
N VAL A 911 66.72 14.88 -79.10
CA VAL A 911 67.22 13.50 -79.03
C VAL A 911 66.76 12.74 -80.27
N ASN A 912 67.69 12.14 -80.99
CA ASN A 912 67.40 11.50 -82.26
C ASN A 912 67.22 9.97 -82.13
N GLY A 913 66.64 9.38 -83.18
CA GLY A 913 66.27 7.96 -83.22
C GLY A 913 67.46 6.98 -83.24
N ALA A 914 68.70 7.45 -83.36
CA ALA A 914 69.89 6.61 -83.30
C ALA A 914 70.38 6.35 -81.87
N SER A 915 69.83 7.06 -80.87
CA SER A 915 70.11 6.82 -79.45
C SER A 915 69.75 5.38 -79.04
N SER A 916 70.60 4.69 -78.28
CA SER A 916 70.33 3.33 -77.78
C SER A 916 69.60 3.32 -76.42
N ASP A 917 69.53 4.48 -75.75
CA ASP A 917 68.79 4.69 -74.51
C ASP A 917 67.30 4.31 -74.59
N THR A 918 66.78 3.75 -73.50
CA THR A 918 65.36 3.48 -73.26
C THR A 918 64.84 4.11 -71.96
N THR A 919 65.63 4.94 -71.27
CA THR A 919 65.17 5.63 -70.04
C THR A 919 64.10 6.67 -70.27
N GLY A 920 63.93 7.17 -71.51
CA GLY A 920 62.83 8.07 -71.88
C GLY A 920 63.30 9.40 -72.49
N TYR A 921 64.61 9.61 -72.70
CA TYR A 921 65.13 10.84 -73.32
C TYR A 921 64.57 11.10 -74.73
N LYS A 922 64.22 10.03 -75.47
CA LYS A 922 63.60 10.13 -76.81
C LYS A 922 62.20 10.75 -76.80
N ASP A 923 61.52 10.66 -75.67
CA ASP A 923 60.15 11.16 -75.51
C ASP A 923 60.12 12.61 -74.98
N THR A 924 61.29 13.19 -74.69
CA THR A 924 61.41 14.59 -74.30
C THR A 924 61.18 15.53 -75.49
N ALA A 925 60.50 16.65 -75.23
CA ALA A 925 60.37 17.70 -76.23
C ALA A 925 61.74 18.35 -76.50
N ALA A 926 61.95 18.79 -77.74
CA ALA A 926 63.17 19.48 -78.12
C ALA A 926 63.41 20.74 -77.28
N THR A 927 64.62 20.90 -76.75
CA THR A 927 65.03 22.07 -75.96
C THR A 927 65.44 23.20 -76.91
N LYS A 928 64.93 24.41 -76.67
CA LYS A 928 65.15 25.59 -77.52
C LYS A 928 65.98 26.64 -76.78
N VAL A 929 67.05 27.09 -77.40
CA VAL A 929 67.99 28.08 -76.86
C VAL A 929 67.98 29.31 -77.78
N PRO A 930 67.37 30.43 -77.38
CA PRO A 930 67.26 31.61 -78.23
C PRO A 930 68.56 32.43 -78.25
N PHE A 931 68.88 32.97 -79.42
CA PHE A 931 69.99 33.86 -79.71
C PHE A 931 69.50 35.06 -80.49
N LYS A 932 70.24 36.16 -80.40
CA LYS A 932 70.10 37.30 -81.30
C LYS A 932 71.38 37.48 -82.10
N SER A 933 71.26 37.54 -83.42
CA SER A 933 72.34 37.93 -84.32
C SER A 933 72.23 39.43 -84.58
N SER A 934 73.29 40.18 -84.31
CA SER A 934 73.31 41.65 -84.46
C SER A 934 74.24 42.11 -85.59
N ASP A 935 73.78 43.15 -86.29
CA ASP A 935 74.53 43.85 -87.32
C ASP A 935 75.81 44.47 -86.73
N ALA A 936 76.87 44.56 -87.54
CA ALA A 936 78.12 45.16 -87.11
C ALA A 936 77.93 46.66 -86.75
N PRO A 937 78.38 47.14 -85.58
CA PRO A 937 78.21 48.54 -85.20
C PRO A 937 79.03 49.49 -86.09
N SER A 938 78.36 50.49 -86.67
CA SER A 938 79.00 51.61 -87.37
C SER A 938 79.69 52.56 -86.39
N SER A 939 80.93 52.94 -86.69
CA SER A 939 81.81 53.72 -85.80
C SER A 939 81.36 55.18 -85.64
N SER A 940 81.05 55.64 -84.42
CA SER A 940 81.53 56.92 -83.85
C SER A 940 81.05 57.22 -82.42
N ASP A 941 82.03 57.56 -81.58
CA ASP A 941 82.02 58.54 -80.46
C ASP A 941 81.32 58.27 -79.09
N ASN A 942 82.05 57.55 -78.24
CA ASN A 942 82.76 57.98 -77.01
C ASN A 942 82.16 58.99 -75.97
N VAL A 943 82.34 58.58 -74.70
CA VAL A 943 82.46 59.31 -73.39
C VAL A 943 81.25 59.41 -72.44
N SER A 944 81.32 58.67 -71.32
CA SER A 944 80.84 59.06 -69.96
C SER A 944 81.58 58.18 -68.91
N LYS A 945 82.38 58.71 -67.98
CA LYS A 945 82.11 59.28 -66.63
C LYS A 945 81.25 58.40 -65.68
N SER A 946 81.89 57.94 -64.59
CA SER A 946 81.33 57.34 -63.35
C SER A 946 80.87 58.46 -62.37
N PRO A 947 79.93 58.25 -61.41
CA PRO A 947 80.20 57.63 -60.09
C PRO A 947 79.01 56.90 -59.40
N GLU A 948 79.27 56.45 -58.16
CA GLU A 948 78.50 55.60 -57.23
C GLU A 948 77.25 56.21 -56.52
N ALA A 949 76.47 55.28 -55.92
CA ALA A 949 75.80 55.31 -54.59
C ALA A 949 74.39 55.92 -54.36
N GLN A 950 73.71 55.32 -53.34
CA GLN A 950 72.41 55.60 -52.68
C GLN A 950 71.17 54.94 -53.30
N GLY A 951 70.18 54.39 -52.58
CA GLY A 951 69.85 54.31 -51.15
C GLY A 951 68.31 54.20 -50.94
N GLN A 952 67.88 53.58 -49.82
CA GLN A 952 66.57 53.70 -49.12
C GLN A 952 65.27 53.21 -49.81
N ASP A 953 64.40 52.38 -49.21
CA ASP A 953 63.60 52.41 -47.96
C ASP A 953 62.16 52.99 -48.15
N THR A 954 61.23 52.49 -47.30
CA THR A 954 59.81 52.84 -47.08
C THR A 954 58.78 52.16 -48.01
N GLY A 955 57.58 51.71 -47.58
CA GLY A 955 56.88 51.73 -46.29
C GLY A 955 55.35 51.61 -46.52
N GLY A 956 54.63 50.95 -45.60
CA GLY A 956 53.15 51.01 -45.40
C GLY A 956 52.28 50.28 -46.45
N GLY A 957 51.10 49.71 -46.16
CA GLY A 957 50.24 49.63 -44.99
C GLY A 957 48.79 49.32 -45.43
N CYS A 958 48.00 48.76 -44.51
CA CYS A 958 46.52 48.84 -44.39
C CYS A 958 45.57 47.80 -45.09
N PHE A 959 44.97 46.95 -44.22
CA PHE A 959 43.55 46.55 -44.08
C PHE A 959 42.67 46.09 -45.27
N ILE A 960 42.00 44.94 -45.13
CA ILE A 960 40.54 44.80 -44.85
C ILE A 960 40.15 43.34 -44.54
N GLN A 961 39.09 43.25 -43.72
CA GLN A 961 38.41 42.15 -43.04
C GLN A 961 37.65 41.12 -43.92
N SER A 962 37.39 39.97 -43.29
CA SER A 962 36.13 39.19 -43.24
C SER A 962 35.82 38.16 -44.34
N LEU A 963 35.81 36.87 -43.97
CA LEU A 963 34.57 36.08 -43.79
C LEU A 963 34.87 34.69 -43.20
N HIS A 964 34.20 34.39 -42.08
CA HIS A 964 34.00 33.05 -41.52
C HIS A 964 32.90 32.34 -42.32
N HIS A 965 33.11 31.07 -42.70
CA HIS A 965 32.12 29.99 -42.59
C HIS A 965 32.73 28.64 -43.01
N GLY A 966 32.46 27.61 -42.21
CA GLY A 966 32.23 26.25 -42.71
C GLY A 966 33.39 25.26 -42.60
N LEU A 967 33.28 24.38 -41.60
CA LEU A 967 33.87 23.04 -41.41
C LEU A 967 34.04 22.20 -42.71
N PRO A 968 34.81 21.09 -42.68
CA PRO A 968 35.36 20.36 -41.51
C PRO A 968 36.87 20.46 -41.32
#